data_AF-A0A6N8JKE3-F1
#
_entry.id   AF-A0A6N8JKE3-F1
#
_cell.length_a   1.000
_cell.length_b   1.000
_cell.length_c   1.000
_cell.angle_alpha   90.00
_cell.angle_beta   90.00
_cell.angle_gamma   90.00
#
_symmetry.space_group_name_H-M   'P 1'
#
loop_
_entity.id
_entity.type
_entity.pdbx_description
1 polymer ?
#
loop_
_entity_poly.entity_id
_entity_poly.type
_entity_poly.pdbx_seq_one_letter_code
_entity_poly.pdbx_strand_id
1 'polypeptide(L)'
;MANEITLAKISHLEDIIKLWGGNRATLGLMPRDAFIDSIKKNWVIIAREDGFVTAYLLFRFTNRNQTLSIVHLCVDKDSRGKGLSSKLIDKLVELYKSSARGIKLSCRSDYLHAIEFWKRYNFQPKGRQPSRGSNQNVHLIIWWFSFGKNDLFSYIETDKIKAVLDFNIIAKLRDLNINDDCYEEVAHLQNDYLVSDVEYFQTSETISEIFRDQNQERKNRSTAFIRNFPELNIHKPSINDLEIQLQGIISGTSDNDRSDRRQIAEAILSGFPYFITLDEGILKNKAHIKDKYQLKVLKPSSLFLEIDVSTNAIDYFPSKLSGSNFSIKKATADESDILSSFFLKHGDGEKKNDFSICISLILKNTGTLLLINEGNDQVGLVGHYDKDNMVMVPLLRTKQYNLRQTIFMQNTYDLINHAIKRNKEFIIVTDKFLTPIEISILESYGFYPHKKGYIKGVYNKICPIQNLESELSDAVKHIPQLSLALTKFKDELSETAIILNTYFLERQLWPLKVMDTEIPCFIIPIKPAYARELFDAKAAKQDLFGSQPQLIWNKENVYYRNLKPNIEKFPARILWYASQDGQSSRQMSLVCSSYLDEIIIGPAKDLFKKYDKFGVYSWDKHIKPLAQNDPYKDIKILRFSNSEPFENVVTYKKIKEILKSRGEKDNNFQSPLRITASTYIELYCIGKGIKLNNE
;
A
#
# COMPACT_ATOMS: atom_id res chain seq x y z
N MET A 1 17.90 -40.52 -3.30
CA MET A 1 16.87 -40.64 -4.34
C MET A 1 15.95 -39.44 -4.25
N ALA A 2 15.64 -38.78 -5.35
CA ALA A 2 14.86 -37.54 -5.34
C ALA A 2 13.36 -37.87 -5.28
N ASN A 3 12.69 -37.44 -4.22
CA ASN A 3 11.24 -37.60 -4.10
C ASN A 3 10.55 -36.71 -5.15
N GLU A 4 9.70 -37.29 -5.98
CA GLU A 4 8.92 -36.57 -6.98
C GLU A 4 7.66 -35.97 -6.31
N ILE A 5 7.45 -34.66 -6.43
CA ILE A 5 6.28 -33.97 -5.85
C ILE A 5 5.43 -33.36 -6.95
N THR A 6 4.21 -33.87 -7.10
CA THR A 6 3.32 -33.55 -8.21
C THR A 6 1.85 -33.51 -7.77
N LEU A 7 0.98 -32.95 -8.61
CA LEU A 7 -0.47 -33.08 -8.43
C LEU A 7 -0.90 -34.54 -8.65
N ALA A 8 -1.82 -35.01 -7.81
CA ALA A 8 -2.34 -36.36 -7.93
C ALA A 8 -3.14 -36.53 -9.23
N LYS A 9 -3.08 -37.74 -9.78
CA LYS A 9 -3.92 -38.20 -10.89
C LYS A 9 -4.81 -39.33 -10.38
N ILE A 10 -5.85 -39.68 -11.13
CA ILE A 10 -6.78 -40.74 -10.73
C ILE A 10 -6.08 -42.10 -10.54
N SER A 11 -4.98 -42.33 -11.27
CA SER A 11 -4.12 -43.51 -11.12
C SER A 11 -3.50 -43.65 -9.73
N HIS A 12 -3.43 -42.57 -8.93
CA HIS A 12 -2.85 -42.57 -7.59
C HIS A 12 -3.90 -42.80 -6.49
N LEU A 13 -5.18 -42.94 -6.85
CA LEU A 13 -6.29 -43.01 -5.89
C LEU A 13 -6.14 -44.16 -4.89
N GLU A 14 -5.77 -45.35 -5.36
CA GLU A 14 -5.63 -46.52 -4.48
C GLU A 14 -4.52 -46.35 -3.45
N ASP A 15 -3.37 -45.80 -3.86
CA ASP A 15 -2.26 -45.53 -2.93
C ASP A 15 -2.64 -44.48 -1.88
N ILE A 16 -3.35 -43.42 -2.29
CA ILE A 16 -3.86 -42.38 -1.38
C ILE A 16 -4.86 -42.98 -0.38
N ILE A 17 -5.80 -43.82 -0.84
CA ILE A 17 -6.80 -44.46 0.01
C ILE A 17 -6.14 -45.45 0.97
N LYS A 18 -5.14 -46.22 0.52
CA LYS A 18 -4.35 -47.12 1.36
C LYS A 18 -3.64 -46.34 2.47
N LEU A 19 -3.00 -45.23 2.11
CA LEU A 19 -2.28 -44.37 3.07
C LEU A 19 -3.25 -43.70 4.07
N TRP A 20 -4.38 -43.19 3.58
CA TRP A 20 -5.44 -42.64 4.42
C TRP A 20 -6.04 -43.72 5.35
N GLY A 21 -6.31 -44.92 4.84
CA GLY A 21 -6.93 -46.01 5.58
C GLY A 21 -6.14 -46.39 6.84
N GLY A 22 -4.81 -46.44 6.73
CA GLY A 22 -3.91 -46.66 7.86
C GLY A 22 -3.85 -45.51 8.89
N ASN A 23 -4.34 -44.31 8.53
CA ASN A 23 -4.28 -43.10 9.34
C ASN A 23 -5.67 -42.46 9.59
N ARG A 24 -6.77 -43.14 9.25
CA ARG A 24 -8.14 -42.59 9.30
C ARG A 24 -8.59 -42.17 10.69
N ALA A 25 -8.04 -42.79 11.73
CA ALA A 25 -8.35 -42.46 13.12
C ALA A 25 -7.92 -41.03 13.50
N THR A 26 -6.88 -40.50 12.86
CA THR A 26 -6.39 -39.13 13.10
C THR A 26 -6.84 -38.13 12.03
N LEU A 27 -6.99 -38.59 10.79
CA LEU A 27 -7.39 -37.75 9.65
C LEU A 27 -8.91 -37.54 9.57
N GLY A 28 -9.69 -38.45 10.15
CA GLY A 28 -11.15 -38.44 10.08
C GLY A 28 -11.68 -39.23 8.87
N LEU A 29 -12.99 -39.46 8.91
CA LEU A 29 -13.70 -40.20 7.87
C LEU A 29 -13.86 -39.35 6.62
N MET A 30 -13.48 -39.91 5.46
CA MET A 30 -13.63 -39.27 4.16
C MET A 30 -14.10 -40.31 3.14
N PRO A 31 -15.24 -40.11 2.46
CA PRO A 31 -15.70 -41.02 1.42
C PRO A 31 -14.73 -41.08 0.24
N ARG A 32 -14.68 -42.24 -0.43
CA ARG A 32 -13.87 -42.45 -1.63
C ARG A 32 -14.16 -41.44 -2.74
N ASP A 33 -15.44 -41.13 -2.97
CA ASP A 33 -15.85 -40.15 -3.99
C ASP A 33 -15.33 -38.74 -3.69
N ALA A 34 -15.18 -38.39 -2.41
CA ALA A 34 -14.61 -37.10 -2.04
C ALA A 34 -13.13 -36.99 -2.43
N PHE A 35 -12.37 -38.11 -2.40
CA PHE A 35 -10.99 -38.12 -2.91
C PHE A 35 -10.97 -37.98 -4.44
N ILE A 36 -11.86 -38.67 -5.15
CA ILE A 36 -11.98 -38.58 -6.60
C ILE A 36 -12.27 -37.13 -7.03
N ASP A 37 -13.25 -36.49 -6.38
CA ASP A 37 -13.60 -35.10 -6.65
C ASP A 37 -12.45 -34.14 -6.37
N SER A 38 -11.71 -34.35 -5.27
CA SER A 38 -10.54 -33.53 -4.95
C SER A 38 -9.41 -33.72 -5.97
N ILE A 39 -9.16 -34.94 -6.46
CA ILE A 39 -8.16 -35.19 -7.51
C ILE A 39 -8.58 -34.48 -8.80
N LYS A 40 -9.83 -34.61 -9.23
CA LYS A 40 -10.35 -33.92 -10.44
C LYS A 40 -10.23 -32.39 -10.36
N LYS A 41 -10.35 -31.83 -9.15
CA LYS A 41 -10.19 -30.39 -8.88
C LYS A 41 -8.74 -29.95 -8.69
N ASN A 42 -7.75 -30.84 -8.87
CA ASN A 42 -6.33 -30.60 -8.60
C ASN A 42 -6.05 -30.15 -7.15
N TRP A 43 -6.80 -30.70 -6.19
CA TRP A 43 -6.72 -30.36 -4.77
C TRP A 43 -5.92 -31.37 -3.94
N VAL A 44 -5.14 -32.23 -4.60
CA VAL A 44 -4.29 -33.23 -3.95
C VAL A 44 -2.89 -33.13 -4.53
N ILE A 45 -1.91 -32.91 -3.67
CA ILE A 45 -0.48 -32.98 -3.99
C ILE A 45 0.05 -34.26 -3.36
N ILE A 46 0.88 -34.99 -4.07
CA ILE A 46 1.51 -36.23 -3.59
C ILE A 46 3.02 -36.12 -3.62
N ALA A 47 3.68 -36.88 -2.76
CA ALA A 47 5.08 -37.21 -2.86
C ALA A 47 5.23 -38.69 -3.21
N ARG A 48 6.14 -38.98 -4.14
CA ARG A 48 6.43 -40.35 -4.58
C ARG A 48 7.87 -40.74 -4.29
N GLU A 49 8.03 -41.99 -3.88
CA GLU A 49 9.31 -42.68 -3.72
C GLU A 49 9.14 -44.08 -4.32
N ASP A 50 10.08 -44.50 -5.17
CA ASP A 50 10.06 -45.80 -5.87
C ASP A 50 8.74 -46.13 -6.59
N GLY A 51 8.09 -45.10 -7.13
CA GLY A 51 6.86 -45.21 -7.91
C GLY A 51 5.56 -45.14 -7.09
N PHE A 52 5.62 -45.31 -5.77
CA PHE A 52 4.47 -45.33 -4.85
C PHE A 52 4.23 -43.98 -4.17
N VAL A 53 2.98 -43.69 -3.79
CA VAL A 53 2.66 -42.49 -2.99
C VAL A 53 3.06 -42.69 -1.52
N THR A 54 4.07 -41.96 -1.05
CA THR A 54 4.56 -42.02 0.34
C THR A 54 4.05 -40.87 1.21
N ALA A 55 3.50 -39.81 0.61
CA ALA A 55 2.80 -38.75 1.33
C ALA A 55 1.77 -38.05 0.43
N TYR A 56 0.74 -37.46 1.04
CA TYR A 56 -0.20 -36.60 0.33
C TYR A 56 -0.65 -35.40 1.18
N LEU A 57 -0.97 -34.31 0.47
CA LEU A 57 -1.57 -33.10 0.98
C LEU A 57 -2.88 -32.86 0.24
N LEU A 58 -4.00 -32.97 0.97
CA LEU A 58 -5.34 -32.67 0.49
C LEU A 58 -5.74 -31.29 1.00
N PHE A 59 -6.17 -30.41 0.09
CA PHE A 59 -6.60 -29.06 0.43
C PHE A 59 -7.90 -28.69 -0.29
N ARG A 60 -8.40 -27.48 -0.04
CA ARG A 60 -9.51 -26.88 -0.78
C ARG A 60 -9.18 -25.43 -1.06
N PHE A 61 -9.51 -24.94 -2.25
CA PHE A 61 -9.39 -23.52 -2.58
C PHE A 61 -10.76 -22.87 -2.64
N THR A 62 -10.95 -21.79 -1.89
CA THR A 62 -12.21 -21.02 -1.88
C THR A 62 -12.00 -19.69 -2.59
N ASN A 63 -12.58 -19.53 -3.79
CA ASN A 63 -12.39 -18.32 -4.60
C ASN A 63 -12.88 -17.04 -3.90
N ARG A 64 -14.02 -17.10 -3.19
CA ARG A 64 -14.66 -15.91 -2.58
C ARG A 64 -13.76 -15.17 -1.60
N ASN A 65 -13.01 -15.89 -0.77
CA ASN A 65 -12.09 -15.31 0.22
C ASN A 65 -10.61 -15.57 -0.15
N GLN A 66 -10.36 -16.18 -1.32
CA GLN A 66 -9.03 -16.53 -1.82
C GLN A 66 -8.22 -17.35 -0.80
N THR A 67 -8.86 -18.24 -0.05
CA THR A 67 -8.21 -19.00 1.02
C THR A 67 -8.01 -20.46 0.66
N LEU A 68 -6.81 -20.98 0.92
CA LEU A 68 -6.53 -22.41 0.91
C LEU A 68 -6.83 -23.00 2.28
N SER A 69 -7.54 -24.13 2.34
CA SER A 69 -7.79 -24.87 3.57
C SER A 69 -7.18 -26.27 3.48
N ILE A 70 -6.17 -26.58 4.30
CA ILE A 70 -5.62 -27.93 4.39
C ILE A 70 -6.63 -28.82 5.12
N VAL A 71 -6.99 -29.92 4.48
CA VAL A 71 -7.91 -30.93 5.02
C VAL A 71 -7.12 -32.09 5.62
N HIS A 72 -6.19 -32.66 4.85
CA HIS A 72 -5.29 -33.72 5.31
C HIS A 72 -3.85 -33.41 4.92
N LEU A 73 -2.92 -33.70 5.82
CA LEU A 73 -1.51 -33.87 5.50
C LEU A 73 -1.08 -35.21 6.09
N CYS A 74 -0.75 -36.16 5.23
CA CYS A 74 -0.41 -37.51 5.64
C CYS A 74 0.95 -37.91 5.07
N VAL A 75 1.81 -38.44 5.92
CA VAL A 75 3.10 -39.02 5.55
C VAL A 75 3.14 -40.43 6.08
N ASP A 76 3.52 -41.36 5.21
CA ASP A 76 3.74 -42.76 5.54
C ASP A 76 4.72 -42.90 6.71
N LYS A 77 4.48 -43.89 7.59
CA LYS A 77 5.22 -44.04 8.84
C LYS A 77 6.72 -44.20 8.60
N ASP A 78 7.10 -44.97 7.58
CA ASP A 78 8.49 -45.30 7.27
C ASP A 78 9.19 -44.16 6.51
N SER A 79 8.42 -43.20 6.01
CA SER A 79 8.90 -42.03 5.28
C SER A 79 8.93 -40.73 6.10
N ARG A 80 8.60 -40.80 7.40
CA ARG A 80 8.69 -39.64 8.32
C ARG A 80 10.14 -39.23 8.57
N GLY A 81 10.35 -37.96 8.93
CA GLY A 81 11.70 -37.40 9.13
C GLY A 81 12.43 -36.99 7.84
N LYS A 82 11.98 -37.44 6.66
CA LYS A 82 12.57 -37.09 5.35
C LYS A 82 12.21 -35.69 4.81
N GLY A 83 11.55 -34.85 5.61
CA GLY A 83 11.12 -33.49 5.21
C GLY A 83 9.97 -33.43 4.18
N LEU A 84 9.27 -34.55 3.92
CA LEU A 84 8.18 -34.63 2.93
C LEU A 84 7.04 -33.63 3.19
N SER A 85 6.67 -33.45 4.46
CA SER A 85 5.61 -32.51 4.87
C SER A 85 5.90 -31.08 4.42
N SER A 86 7.14 -30.60 4.63
CA SER A 86 7.54 -29.26 4.21
C SER A 86 7.47 -29.12 2.71
N LYS A 87 8.05 -30.08 1.96
CA LYS A 87 8.07 -30.02 0.50
C LYS A 87 6.68 -30.04 -0.14
N LEU A 88 5.72 -30.76 0.45
CA LEU A 88 4.32 -30.74 0.01
C LEU A 88 3.68 -29.35 0.17
N ILE A 89 3.94 -28.68 1.30
CA ILE A 89 3.44 -27.33 1.54
C ILE A 89 4.18 -26.32 0.65
N ASP A 90 5.49 -26.47 0.47
CA ASP A 90 6.28 -25.63 -0.44
C ASP A 90 5.68 -25.68 -1.85
N LYS A 91 5.29 -26.87 -2.32
CA LYS A 91 4.61 -27.03 -3.61
C LYS A 91 3.24 -26.35 -3.63
N LEU A 92 2.47 -26.45 -2.53
CA LEU A 92 1.18 -25.75 -2.40
C LEU A 92 1.37 -24.22 -2.45
N VAL A 93 2.38 -23.70 -1.77
CA VAL A 93 2.75 -22.27 -1.78
C VAL A 93 3.16 -21.85 -3.19
N GLU A 94 4.04 -22.59 -3.86
CA GLU A 94 4.48 -22.31 -5.23
C GLU A 94 3.30 -22.15 -6.19
N LEU A 95 2.34 -23.08 -6.13
CA LEU A 95 1.18 -23.10 -7.01
C LEU A 95 0.19 -21.95 -6.77
N TYR A 96 0.08 -21.43 -5.55
CA TYR A 96 -1.03 -20.55 -5.17
C TYR A 96 -0.62 -19.21 -4.51
N LYS A 97 0.66 -18.94 -4.28
CA LYS A 97 1.14 -17.67 -3.69
C LYS A 97 0.61 -16.43 -4.42
N SER A 98 0.45 -16.51 -5.74
CA SER A 98 -0.05 -15.41 -6.56
C SER A 98 -1.57 -15.28 -6.61
N SER A 99 -2.34 -16.30 -6.21
CA SER A 99 -3.81 -16.35 -6.36
C SER A 99 -4.56 -16.41 -5.02
N ALA A 100 -3.95 -16.95 -3.96
CA ALA A 100 -4.53 -17.03 -2.62
C ALA A 100 -4.01 -15.92 -1.69
N ARG A 101 -4.70 -15.66 -0.57
CA ARG A 101 -4.27 -14.78 0.54
C ARG A 101 -3.41 -15.51 1.56
N GLY A 102 -3.58 -16.82 1.67
CA GLY A 102 -2.87 -17.64 2.63
C GLY A 102 -3.49 -19.02 2.79
N ILE A 103 -2.94 -19.77 3.74
CA ILE A 103 -3.30 -21.15 4.05
C ILE A 103 -3.86 -21.21 5.47
N LYS A 104 -5.06 -21.78 5.59
CA LYS A 104 -5.73 -22.09 6.84
C LYS A 104 -5.70 -23.59 7.10
N LEU A 105 -5.60 -23.99 8.37
CA LEU A 105 -5.91 -25.35 8.80
C LEU A 105 -6.46 -25.36 10.23
N SER A 106 -7.11 -26.47 10.60
CA SER A 106 -7.54 -26.73 11.97
C SER A 106 -6.85 -28.00 12.46
N CYS A 107 -6.18 -27.92 13.61
CA CYS A 107 -5.47 -29.05 14.21
C CYS A 107 -5.95 -29.27 15.64
N ARG A 108 -6.14 -30.52 16.06
CA ARG A 108 -6.52 -30.81 17.45
C ARG A 108 -5.39 -30.45 18.41
N SER A 109 -5.76 -29.97 19.59
CA SER A 109 -4.84 -29.52 20.64
C SER A 109 -4.00 -30.65 21.23
N ASP A 110 -4.42 -31.91 21.07
CA ASP A 110 -3.70 -33.11 21.53
C ASP A 110 -2.72 -33.68 20.48
N TYR A 111 -2.63 -33.09 19.28
CA TYR A 111 -1.73 -33.58 18.22
C TYR A 111 -0.37 -32.88 18.28
N LEU A 112 0.41 -33.17 19.33
CA LEU A 112 1.66 -32.48 19.68
C LEU A 112 2.67 -32.42 18.51
N HIS A 113 2.94 -33.55 17.86
CA HIS A 113 3.87 -33.59 16.72
C HIS A 113 3.41 -32.72 15.53
N ALA A 114 2.10 -32.66 15.27
CA ALA A 114 1.57 -31.80 14.21
C ALA A 114 1.68 -30.33 14.60
N ILE A 115 1.38 -29.99 15.86
CA ILE A 115 1.52 -28.62 16.39
C ILE A 115 2.97 -28.15 16.27
N GLU A 116 3.94 -28.97 16.66
CA GLU A 116 5.37 -28.66 16.51
C GLU A 116 5.76 -28.44 15.04
N PHE A 117 5.23 -29.25 14.13
CA PHE A 117 5.44 -29.08 12.70
C PHE A 117 4.86 -27.76 12.18
N TRP A 118 3.62 -27.42 12.53
CA TRP A 118 2.97 -26.18 12.11
C TRP A 118 3.72 -24.94 12.63
N LYS A 119 4.12 -24.94 13.90
CA LYS A 119 4.98 -23.89 14.48
C LYS A 119 6.31 -23.79 13.74
N ARG A 120 6.94 -24.94 13.45
CA ARG A 120 8.23 -24.98 12.76
C ARG A 120 8.15 -24.47 11.33
N TYR A 121 7.08 -24.76 10.61
CA TYR A 121 6.82 -24.23 9.28
C TYR A 121 6.31 -22.77 9.30
N ASN A 122 6.11 -22.17 10.48
CA ASN A 122 5.70 -20.78 10.69
C ASN A 122 4.20 -20.50 10.43
N PHE A 123 3.32 -21.46 10.68
CA PHE A 123 1.90 -21.17 10.86
C PHE A 123 1.66 -20.49 12.21
N GLN A 124 0.81 -19.46 12.25
CA GLN A 124 0.39 -18.83 13.51
C GLN A 124 -0.94 -19.39 14.03
N PRO A 125 -1.08 -19.61 15.34
CA PRO A 125 -2.36 -19.93 15.95
C PRO A 125 -3.24 -18.68 16.01
N LYS A 126 -4.40 -18.69 15.36
CA LYS A 126 -5.33 -17.53 15.26
C LYS A 126 -6.64 -17.68 16.03
N GLY A 127 -6.95 -18.88 16.52
CA GLY A 127 -8.17 -19.09 17.25
C GLY A 127 -8.34 -20.52 17.73
N ARG A 128 -9.43 -20.75 18.46
CA ARG A 128 -9.83 -22.07 18.95
C ARG A 128 -11.30 -22.32 18.65
N GLN A 129 -11.64 -23.57 18.39
CA GLN A 129 -13.01 -24.03 18.20
C GLN A 129 -13.24 -25.28 19.03
N PRO A 130 -14.45 -25.52 19.56
CA PRO A 130 -14.75 -26.80 20.22
C PRO A 130 -14.46 -27.97 19.28
N SER A 131 -13.85 -29.02 19.81
CA SER A 131 -13.74 -30.29 19.08
C SER A 131 -15.11 -30.97 19.03
N ARG A 132 -15.37 -31.74 17.96
CA ARG A 132 -16.57 -32.60 17.87
C ARG A 132 -16.45 -33.89 18.70
N GLY A 133 -15.33 -34.09 19.40
CA GLY A 133 -15.10 -35.24 20.26
C GLY A 133 -15.76 -35.11 21.63
N SER A 134 -15.91 -36.24 22.33
CA SER A 134 -16.51 -36.30 23.67
C SER A 134 -15.68 -35.61 24.77
N ASN A 135 -14.37 -35.44 24.56
CA ASN A 135 -13.50 -34.79 25.53
C ASN A 135 -13.57 -33.25 25.41
N GLN A 136 -14.20 -32.61 26.40
CA GLN A 136 -14.37 -31.15 26.47
C GLN A 136 -13.04 -30.37 26.57
N ASN A 137 -11.96 -31.02 27.02
CA ASN A 137 -10.63 -30.39 27.12
C ASN A 137 -9.88 -30.36 25.78
N VAL A 138 -10.34 -31.10 24.77
CA VAL A 138 -9.74 -31.09 23.44
C VAL A 138 -10.46 -30.09 22.55
N HIS A 139 -9.69 -29.19 21.95
CA HIS A 139 -10.19 -28.17 21.04
C HIS A 139 -9.41 -28.20 19.72
N LEU A 140 -9.99 -27.60 18.68
CA LEU A 140 -9.29 -27.36 17.42
C LEU A 140 -8.61 -26.00 17.49
N ILE A 141 -7.30 -25.98 17.32
CA ILE A 141 -6.51 -24.77 17.10
C ILE A 141 -6.60 -24.44 15.62
N ILE A 142 -7.03 -23.22 15.31
CA ILE A 142 -7.03 -22.67 13.95
C ILE A 142 -5.66 -22.07 13.69
N TRP A 143 -5.02 -22.50 12.62
CA TRP A 143 -3.72 -22.04 12.18
C TRP A 143 -3.84 -21.25 10.88
N TRP A 144 -3.01 -20.22 10.72
CA TRP A 144 -2.97 -19.36 9.54
C TRP A 144 -1.53 -19.12 9.08
N PHE A 145 -1.34 -19.17 7.77
CA PHE A 145 -0.08 -18.87 7.09
C PHE A 145 -0.35 -17.83 5.98
N SER A 146 0.11 -16.60 6.19
CA SER A 146 -0.17 -15.46 5.30
C SER A 146 0.76 -15.46 4.08
N PHE A 147 0.22 -15.09 2.92
CA PHE A 147 1.01 -14.74 1.73
C PHE A 147 1.25 -13.22 1.62
N GLY A 148 0.99 -12.45 2.67
CA GLY A 148 1.27 -11.00 2.69
C GLY A 148 0.45 -10.19 1.69
N LYS A 149 -0.67 -10.75 1.23
CA LYS A 149 -1.58 -10.00 0.37
C LYS A 149 -2.39 -9.04 1.23
N ASN A 150 -2.34 -7.78 0.86
CA ASN A 150 -3.18 -6.77 1.46
C ASN A 150 -4.66 -7.07 1.19
N ASP A 151 -5.49 -6.93 2.21
CA ASP A 151 -6.92 -6.78 2.04
C ASP A 151 -7.27 -5.31 1.78
N LEU A 152 -8.54 -5.05 1.52
CA LEU A 152 -9.06 -3.71 1.25
C LEU A 152 -8.82 -2.71 2.41
N PHE A 153 -8.45 -3.20 3.60
CA PHE A 153 -8.26 -2.43 4.83
C PHE A 153 -6.78 -2.25 5.19
N SER A 154 -5.84 -2.91 4.50
CA SER A 154 -4.40 -2.82 4.81
C SER A 154 -3.73 -1.56 4.23
N TYR A 155 -4.46 -0.77 3.44
CA TYR A 155 -3.98 0.43 2.74
C TYR A 155 -4.27 1.75 3.49
N ILE A 156 -4.59 1.69 4.78
CA ILE A 156 -4.73 2.90 5.60
C ILE A 156 -3.31 3.44 5.86
N GLU A 157 -2.82 4.31 4.99
CA GLU A 157 -1.51 4.96 5.15
C GLU A 157 -1.58 6.11 6.18
N THR A 158 -1.03 5.85 7.35
CA THR A 158 -0.74 6.85 8.38
C THR A 158 0.64 7.46 8.13
N ASP A 159 0.82 8.76 8.42
CA ASP A 159 2.15 9.41 8.35
C ASP A 159 2.97 9.15 9.63
N LYS A 160 2.37 8.39 10.54
CA LYS A 160 3.04 7.95 11.75
C LYS A 160 4.25 7.10 11.37
N ILE A 161 5.34 7.36 12.05
CA ILE A 161 6.51 6.51 12.03
C ILE A 161 6.07 5.11 12.45
N LYS A 162 6.28 4.12 11.58
CA LYS A 162 5.92 2.74 11.90
C LYS A 162 7.08 2.09 12.63
N ALA A 163 6.79 1.52 13.79
CA ALA A 163 7.78 0.84 14.61
C ALA A 163 7.25 -0.54 15.03
N VAL A 164 8.08 -1.56 14.94
CA VAL A 164 7.75 -2.91 15.40
C VAL A 164 8.17 -3.04 16.85
N LEU A 165 7.25 -3.45 17.71
CA LEU A 165 7.54 -3.75 19.10
C LEU A 165 7.90 -5.23 19.25
N ASP A 166 9.01 -5.49 19.94
CA ASP A 166 9.32 -6.81 20.46
C ASP A 166 8.25 -7.24 21.50
N PHE A 167 7.98 -8.53 21.60
CA PHE A 167 7.14 -9.10 22.65
C PHE A 167 7.59 -8.70 24.06
N ASN A 168 8.90 -8.58 24.32
CA ASN A 168 9.37 -8.15 25.64
C ASN A 168 8.89 -6.73 26.02
N ILE A 169 8.78 -5.81 25.06
CA ILE A 169 8.24 -4.47 25.26
C ILE A 169 6.74 -4.54 25.50
N ILE A 170 6.01 -5.30 24.67
CA ILE A 170 4.56 -5.48 24.80
C ILE A 170 4.21 -6.09 26.16
N ALA A 171 4.98 -7.07 26.62
CA ALA A 171 4.78 -7.72 27.92
C ALA A 171 5.01 -6.74 29.09
N LYS A 172 6.02 -5.86 28.99
CA LYS A 172 6.26 -4.80 29.99
C LYS A 172 5.20 -3.69 29.95
N LEU A 173 4.75 -3.29 28.76
CA LEU A 173 3.65 -2.33 28.59
C LEU A 173 2.33 -2.84 29.18
N ARG A 174 2.11 -4.16 29.16
CA ARG A 174 0.94 -4.81 29.76
C ARG A 174 0.97 -4.76 31.28
N ASP A 175 2.13 -5.06 31.87
CA ASP A 175 2.32 -5.18 33.31
C ASP A 175 3.15 -4.00 33.85
N LEU A 176 2.87 -2.77 33.39
CA LEU A 176 3.58 -1.57 33.84
C LEU A 176 3.49 -1.44 35.36
N ASN A 177 4.64 -1.53 36.03
CA ASN A 177 4.76 -1.40 37.47
C ASN A 177 5.74 -0.27 37.80
N ILE A 178 5.30 0.70 38.60
CA ILE A 178 6.08 1.90 38.97
C ILE A 178 7.42 1.52 39.64
N ASN A 179 7.51 0.33 40.23
CA ASN A 179 8.71 -0.15 40.92
C ASN A 179 9.72 -0.88 39.99
N ASP A 180 9.46 -1.02 38.69
CA ASP A 180 10.42 -1.61 37.74
C ASP A 180 11.48 -0.58 37.30
N ASP A 181 12.76 -0.97 37.27
CA ASP A 181 13.88 -0.10 36.88
C ASP A 181 13.77 0.51 35.47
N CYS A 182 12.99 -0.12 34.58
CA CYS A 182 12.72 0.37 33.22
C CYS A 182 11.31 0.96 33.06
N TYR A 183 10.58 1.18 34.15
CA TYR A 183 9.20 1.67 34.12
C TYR A 183 9.10 2.98 33.35
N GLU A 184 9.91 3.97 33.71
CA GLU A 184 9.92 5.28 33.04
C GLU A 184 10.20 5.10 31.54
N GLU A 185 11.22 4.30 31.21
CA GLU A 185 11.65 4.07 29.82
C GLU A 185 10.56 3.46 28.93
N VAL A 186 9.82 2.48 29.44
CA VAL A 186 8.77 1.78 28.68
C VAL A 186 7.46 2.55 28.71
N ALA A 187 7.12 3.19 29.83
CA ALA A 187 5.94 4.04 29.97
C ALA A 187 5.96 5.21 28.97
N HIS A 188 7.14 5.72 28.61
CA HIS A 188 7.28 6.77 27.60
C HIS A 188 6.68 6.41 26.24
N LEU A 189 6.65 5.13 25.84
CA LEU A 189 6.04 4.71 24.57
C LEU A 189 4.52 4.97 24.52
N GLN A 190 3.86 5.13 25.68
CA GLN A 190 2.43 5.43 25.79
C GLN A 190 2.12 6.92 25.97
N ASN A 191 3.14 7.78 26.03
CA ASN A 191 2.92 9.21 26.16
C ASN A 191 2.13 9.79 24.98
N ASP A 192 1.25 10.73 25.26
CA ASP A 192 0.31 11.32 24.29
C ASP A 192 1.00 11.86 23.03
N TYR A 193 2.26 12.32 23.14
CA TYR A 193 3.04 12.86 22.03
C TYR A 193 3.62 11.76 21.10
N LEU A 194 4.02 10.59 21.60
CA LEU A 194 4.47 9.48 20.74
C LEU A 194 3.30 8.77 20.09
N VAL A 195 2.17 8.73 20.78
CA VAL A 195 0.94 8.11 20.28
C VAL A 195 0.36 8.90 19.09
N SER A 196 0.65 10.19 18.93
CA SER A 196 0.30 10.94 17.72
C SER A 196 1.22 10.65 16.54
N ASP A 197 2.51 10.38 16.79
CA ASP A 197 3.56 10.40 15.77
C ASP A 197 4.06 9.01 15.37
N VAL A 198 3.76 7.98 16.17
CA VAL A 198 4.21 6.60 15.97
C VAL A 198 3.04 5.64 15.95
N GLU A 199 3.07 4.72 15.00
CA GLU A 199 2.19 3.56 14.99
C GLU A 199 3.00 2.31 15.31
N TYR A 200 2.64 1.67 16.41
CA TYR A 200 3.32 0.47 16.90
C TYR A 200 2.66 -0.79 16.36
N PHE A 201 3.46 -1.66 15.77
CA PHE A 201 3.02 -2.94 15.21
C PHE A 201 3.60 -4.10 16.01
N GLN A 202 2.86 -5.21 16.05
CA GLN A 202 3.36 -6.48 16.57
C GLN A 202 3.66 -7.46 15.43
N THR A 203 4.54 -8.42 15.70
CA THR A 203 4.83 -9.51 14.77
C THR A 203 3.82 -10.64 14.93
N SER A 204 3.70 -11.48 13.91
CA SER A 204 2.90 -12.69 13.99
C SER A 204 3.49 -13.71 14.97
N GLU A 205 4.82 -13.74 15.15
CA GLU A 205 5.52 -14.60 16.12
C GLU A 205 5.19 -14.25 17.58
N THR A 206 4.87 -12.98 17.89
CA THR A 206 4.34 -12.58 19.21
C THR A 206 3.15 -13.44 19.65
N ILE A 207 2.29 -13.83 18.70
CA ILE A 207 1.14 -14.69 18.97
C ILE A 207 1.58 -16.14 19.28
N SER A 208 2.63 -16.63 18.61
CA SER A 208 3.24 -17.92 18.91
C SER A 208 3.89 -17.95 20.29
N GLU A 209 4.54 -16.87 20.72
CA GLU A 209 5.09 -16.73 22.08
C GLU A 209 3.99 -16.81 23.15
N ILE A 210 2.93 -16.02 22.99
CA ILE A 210 1.76 -16.07 23.88
C ILE A 210 1.12 -17.45 23.87
N PHE A 211 1.10 -18.12 22.71
CA PHE A 211 0.56 -19.47 22.62
C PHE A 211 1.40 -20.49 23.41
N ARG A 212 2.72 -20.34 23.46
CA ARG A 212 3.66 -21.19 24.23
C ARG A 212 3.58 -20.95 25.74
N ASP A 213 3.05 -19.81 26.19
CA ASP A 213 2.93 -19.48 27.61
C ASP A 213 2.05 -20.49 28.36
N GLN A 214 2.63 -21.09 29.40
CA GLN A 214 1.97 -22.08 30.25
C GLN A 214 1.09 -21.43 31.32
N ASN A 215 1.33 -20.17 31.67
CA ASN A 215 0.49 -19.45 32.62
C ASN A 215 -0.77 -18.94 31.90
N GLN A 216 -1.90 -19.61 32.15
CA GLN A 216 -3.16 -19.32 31.46
C GLN A 216 -3.69 -17.91 31.72
N GLU A 217 -3.47 -17.37 32.93
CA GLU A 217 -3.88 -16.01 33.28
C GLU A 217 -3.05 -14.98 32.52
N ARG A 218 -1.72 -15.10 32.56
CA ARG A 218 -0.79 -14.24 31.82
C ARG A 218 -1.07 -14.31 30.32
N LYS A 219 -1.27 -15.52 29.78
CA LYS A 219 -1.65 -15.75 28.38
C LYS A 219 -2.93 -15.02 27.98
N ASN A 220 -3.97 -15.08 28.81
CA ASN A 220 -5.23 -14.39 28.56
C ASN A 220 -5.04 -12.86 28.56
N ARG A 221 -4.28 -12.33 29.53
CA ARG A 221 -3.95 -10.90 29.61
C ARG A 221 -3.15 -10.44 28.39
N SER A 222 -2.11 -11.18 27.99
CA SER A 222 -1.35 -10.91 26.76
C SER A 222 -2.23 -10.90 25.52
N THR A 223 -3.07 -11.93 25.36
CA THR A 223 -3.97 -12.07 24.19
C THR A 223 -4.94 -10.90 24.07
N ALA A 224 -5.40 -10.35 25.20
CA ALA A 224 -6.25 -9.16 25.20
C ALA A 224 -5.44 -7.91 24.85
N PHE A 225 -4.27 -7.73 25.46
CA PHE A 225 -3.45 -6.52 25.32
C PHE A 225 -2.88 -6.33 23.92
N ILE A 226 -2.45 -7.42 23.25
CA ILE A 226 -1.90 -7.32 21.89
C ILE A 226 -2.88 -6.79 20.85
N ARG A 227 -4.19 -6.77 21.14
CA ARG A 227 -5.21 -6.20 20.23
C ARG A 227 -5.06 -4.70 20.03
N ASN A 228 -4.33 -4.03 20.93
CA ASN A 228 -4.01 -2.62 20.81
C ASN A 228 -2.98 -2.33 19.71
N PHE A 229 -2.30 -3.37 19.19
CA PHE A 229 -1.25 -3.25 18.19
C PHE A 229 -1.64 -4.00 16.91
N PRO A 230 -1.69 -3.33 15.75
CA PRO A 230 -1.88 -4.02 14.48
C PRO A 230 -0.79 -5.07 14.23
N GLU A 231 -1.18 -6.22 13.68
CA GLU A 231 -0.24 -7.27 13.30
C GLU A 231 0.34 -7.01 11.90
N LEU A 232 1.64 -7.26 11.73
CA LEU A 232 2.30 -7.17 10.43
C LEU A 232 1.69 -8.13 9.40
N ASN A 233 1.34 -7.61 8.22
CA ASN A 233 0.90 -8.41 7.09
C ASN A 233 2.06 -8.69 6.13
N ILE A 234 2.70 -9.85 6.29
CA ILE A 234 3.92 -10.21 5.56
C ILE A 234 3.78 -11.50 4.76
N HIS A 235 4.55 -11.60 3.68
CA HIS A 235 4.66 -12.82 2.89
C HIS A 235 5.53 -13.84 3.62
N LYS A 236 4.88 -14.72 4.40
CA LYS A 236 5.56 -15.68 5.28
C LYS A 236 6.57 -16.62 4.64
N PRO A 237 6.41 -17.09 3.38
CA PRO A 237 7.42 -17.94 2.76
C PRO A 237 8.82 -17.30 2.73
N SER A 238 8.90 -15.97 2.71
CA SER A 238 10.17 -15.22 2.72
C SER A 238 10.89 -15.21 4.07
N ILE A 239 10.23 -15.63 5.16
CA ILE A 239 10.81 -15.61 6.51
C ILE A 239 11.89 -16.68 6.67
N ASN A 240 11.71 -17.86 6.08
CA ASN A 240 12.64 -18.98 6.30
C ASN A 240 14.06 -18.66 5.83
N ASP A 241 14.20 -18.01 4.67
CA ASP A 241 15.51 -17.62 4.13
C ASP A 241 16.19 -16.58 5.03
N LEU A 242 15.42 -15.62 5.55
CA LEU A 242 15.92 -14.61 6.49
C LEU A 242 16.24 -15.20 7.87
N GLU A 243 15.44 -16.14 8.37
CA GLU A 243 15.68 -16.84 9.65
C GLU A 243 17.04 -17.54 9.60
N ILE A 244 17.38 -18.20 8.49
CA ILE A 244 18.69 -18.84 8.27
C ILE A 244 19.80 -17.78 8.23
N GLN A 245 19.63 -16.68 7.49
CA GLN A 245 20.63 -15.62 7.43
C GLN A 245 20.86 -14.92 8.78
N LEU A 246 19.83 -14.84 9.62
CA LEU A 246 19.90 -14.23 10.95
C LEU A 246 20.54 -15.15 11.99
N GLN A 247 20.69 -16.46 11.74
CA GLN A 247 21.42 -17.37 12.66
C GLN A 247 22.87 -16.94 12.88
N GLY A 248 23.50 -16.31 11.88
CA GLY A 248 24.85 -15.76 12.01
C GLY A 248 24.95 -14.49 12.87
N ILE A 249 23.82 -13.93 13.30
CA ILE A 249 23.73 -12.66 14.03
C ILE A 249 23.11 -12.87 15.41
N ILE A 250 21.97 -13.55 15.45
CA ILE A 250 21.26 -13.97 16.66
C ILE A 250 21.46 -15.48 16.79
N SER A 251 22.55 -15.85 17.46
CA SER A 251 22.95 -17.24 17.68
C SER A 251 22.12 -17.89 18.77
N GLY A 252 21.78 -19.18 18.62
CA GLY A 252 21.07 -19.94 19.64
C GLY A 252 19.98 -20.83 19.04
N THR A 253 19.56 -21.86 19.79
CA THR A 253 18.62 -22.89 19.32
C THR A 253 17.37 -23.00 20.19
N SER A 254 17.25 -22.18 21.22
CA SER A 254 16.05 -22.16 22.06
C SER A 254 14.84 -21.62 21.30
N ASP A 255 13.64 -21.90 21.82
CA ASP A 255 12.40 -21.34 21.26
C ASP A 255 12.41 -19.80 21.28
N ASN A 256 13.07 -19.18 22.27
CA ASN A 256 13.21 -17.73 22.35
C ASN A 256 14.15 -17.20 21.27
N ASP A 257 15.35 -17.77 21.12
CA ASP A 257 16.32 -17.36 20.08
C ASP A 257 15.69 -17.44 18.67
N ARG A 258 14.86 -18.46 18.47
CA ARG A 258 14.13 -18.64 17.22
C ARG A 258 13.03 -17.59 17.04
N SER A 259 12.34 -17.25 18.12
CA SER A 259 11.32 -16.20 18.11
C SER A 259 11.95 -14.86 17.78
N ASP A 260 13.07 -14.52 18.41
CA ASP A 260 13.82 -13.28 18.15
C ASP A 260 14.22 -13.16 16.68
N ARG A 261 14.80 -14.24 16.10
CA ARG A 261 15.13 -14.27 14.67
C ARG A 261 13.91 -14.06 13.79
N ARG A 262 12.77 -14.66 14.13
CA ARG A 262 11.53 -14.47 13.37
C ARG A 262 10.97 -13.08 13.54
N GLN A 263 10.90 -12.54 14.76
CA GLN A 263 10.44 -11.18 15.01
C GLN A 263 11.25 -10.16 14.21
N ILE A 264 12.59 -10.30 14.20
CA ILE A 264 13.49 -9.47 13.38
C ILE A 264 13.27 -9.72 11.89
N ALA A 265 13.12 -10.96 11.43
CA ALA A 265 12.82 -11.26 10.03
C ALA A 265 11.49 -10.63 9.57
N GLU A 266 10.46 -10.68 10.41
CA GLU A 266 9.17 -10.03 10.14
C GLU A 266 9.30 -8.51 10.07
N ALA A 267 10.09 -7.90 10.97
CA ALA A 267 10.38 -6.46 10.95
C ALA A 267 11.19 -6.02 9.72
N ILE A 268 12.14 -6.85 9.27
CA ILE A 268 12.88 -6.61 8.02
C ILE A 268 11.93 -6.68 6.81
N LEU A 269 11.07 -7.70 6.76
CA LEU A 269 10.12 -7.89 5.66
C LEU A 269 9.01 -6.84 5.60
N SER A 270 8.66 -6.21 6.73
CA SER A 270 7.66 -5.13 6.74
C SER A 270 8.19 -3.83 6.14
N GLY A 271 9.52 -3.67 6.07
CA GLY A 271 10.17 -2.44 5.61
C GLY A 271 10.05 -1.27 6.60
N PHE A 272 9.62 -1.53 7.84
CA PHE A 272 9.51 -0.49 8.86
C PHE A 272 10.90 -0.11 9.39
N PRO A 273 11.15 1.19 9.67
CA PRO A 273 12.49 1.68 10.01
C PRO A 273 12.99 1.24 11.39
N TYR A 274 12.09 0.95 12.32
CA TYR A 274 12.43 0.76 13.73
C TYR A 274 11.93 -0.58 14.29
N PHE A 275 12.79 -1.25 15.04
CA PHE A 275 12.45 -2.38 15.90
C PHE A 275 12.84 -2.04 17.35
N ILE A 276 11.87 -2.09 18.26
CA ILE A 276 12.03 -1.63 19.65
C ILE A 276 12.12 -2.84 20.56
N THR A 277 13.22 -2.94 21.31
CA THR A 277 13.48 -4.06 22.21
C THR A 277 14.32 -3.63 23.42
N LEU A 278 14.21 -4.39 24.50
CA LEU A 278 15.13 -4.33 25.65
C LEU A 278 16.09 -5.53 25.68
N ASP A 279 16.08 -6.39 24.66
CA ASP A 279 16.97 -7.55 24.60
C ASP A 279 18.41 -7.12 24.27
N GLU A 280 19.31 -7.29 25.23
CA GLU A 280 20.72 -6.92 25.09
C GLU A 280 21.46 -7.78 24.04
N GLY A 281 21.01 -9.00 23.77
CA GLY A 281 21.55 -9.85 22.71
C GLY A 281 21.26 -9.30 21.32
N ILE A 282 20.03 -8.83 21.09
CA ILE A 282 19.65 -8.16 19.84
C ILE A 282 20.33 -6.79 19.75
N LEU A 283 20.33 -6.01 20.83
CA LEU A 283 20.90 -4.66 20.87
C LEU A 283 22.42 -4.64 20.61
N LYS A 284 23.18 -5.65 21.06
CA LYS A 284 24.61 -5.78 20.73
C LYS A 284 24.87 -5.89 19.23
N ASN A 285 23.92 -6.44 18.49
CA ASN A 285 24.00 -6.65 17.05
C ASN A 285 23.33 -5.53 16.24
N LYS A 286 22.84 -4.44 16.88
CA LYS A 286 22.09 -3.37 16.20
C LYS A 286 22.83 -2.74 15.03
N ALA A 287 24.15 -2.57 15.12
CA ALA A 287 24.96 -2.01 14.04
C ALA A 287 24.98 -2.95 12.83
N HIS A 288 25.22 -4.25 13.06
CA HIS A 288 25.26 -5.24 12.01
C HIS A 288 23.89 -5.46 11.34
N ILE A 289 22.80 -5.43 12.13
CA ILE A 289 21.42 -5.50 11.62
C ILE A 289 21.10 -4.25 10.78
N LYS A 290 21.48 -3.06 11.24
CA LYS A 290 21.30 -1.80 10.51
C LYS A 290 22.09 -1.79 9.21
N ASP A 291 23.35 -2.17 9.22
CA ASP A 291 24.23 -2.11 8.04
C ASP A 291 23.79 -3.13 6.97
N LYS A 292 23.34 -4.31 7.39
CA LYS A 292 22.95 -5.38 6.48
C LYS A 292 21.51 -5.27 5.98
N TYR A 293 20.57 -4.86 6.84
CA TYR A 293 19.13 -4.89 6.54
C TYR A 293 18.43 -3.54 6.67
N GLN A 294 19.16 -2.45 7.00
CA GLN A 294 18.64 -1.09 7.15
C GLN A 294 17.55 -0.94 8.24
N LEU A 295 17.42 -1.91 9.14
CA LEU A 295 16.52 -1.88 10.30
C LEU A 295 17.26 -1.29 11.52
N LYS A 296 16.75 -0.20 12.08
CA LYS A 296 17.30 0.37 13.33
C LYS A 296 16.70 -0.35 14.53
N VAL A 297 17.53 -1.09 15.25
CA VAL A 297 17.17 -1.68 16.54
C VAL A 297 17.46 -0.66 17.65
N LEU A 298 16.42 -0.27 18.40
CA LEU A 298 16.47 0.78 19.41
C LEU A 298 15.89 0.31 20.75
N LYS A 299 16.37 0.91 21.84
CA LYS A 299 15.68 0.90 23.12
C LYS A 299 14.52 1.92 23.10
N PRO A 300 13.49 1.76 23.95
CA PRO A 300 12.39 2.73 24.07
C PRO A 300 12.85 4.18 24.25
N SER A 301 13.83 4.46 25.13
CA SER A 301 14.39 5.81 25.33
C SER A 301 15.06 6.40 24.09
N SER A 302 15.70 5.55 23.29
CA SER A 302 16.41 5.97 22.08
C SER A 302 15.47 6.25 20.92
N LEU A 303 14.29 5.62 20.92
CA LEU A 303 13.23 5.94 19.98
C LEU A 303 12.74 7.37 20.21
N PHE A 304 12.59 7.79 21.47
CA PHE A 304 12.26 9.19 21.78
C PHE A 304 13.29 10.13 21.16
N LEU A 305 14.59 9.91 21.29
CA LEU A 305 15.61 10.80 20.71
C LEU A 305 15.62 10.78 19.16
N GLU A 306 15.39 9.64 18.53
CA GLU A 306 15.32 9.54 17.06
C GLU A 306 14.06 10.23 16.53
N ILE A 307 12.96 10.11 17.27
CA ILE A 307 11.72 10.80 16.99
C ILE A 307 11.89 12.27 17.30
N ASP A 308 12.44 12.68 18.44
CA ASP A 308 12.75 14.06 18.85
C ASP A 308 13.77 14.75 17.95
N VAL A 309 14.72 14.04 17.33
CA VAL A 309 15.51 14.62 16.23
C VAL A 309 14.65 14.80 14.96
N SER A 310 13.66 13.94 14.76
CA SER A 310 12.67 14.02 13.68
C SER A 310 11.48 14.97 14.01
N THR A 311 11.23 15.26 15.29
CA THR A 311 10.05 15.90 15.88
C THR A 311 10.38 17.18 16.65
N ASN A 312 11.58 17.44 17.15
CA ASN A 312 12.09 18.81 17.42
C ASN A 312 12.70 19.44 16.16
N ALA A 313 12.57 18.75 15.02
CA ALA A 313 12.37 19.44 13.75
C ALA A 313 10.95 20.05 13.63
N ILE A 314 10.00 19.79 14.55
CA ILE A 314 8.57 20.22 14.51
C ILE A 314 8.30 21.63 15.04
N ASP A 315 9.23 22.27 15.73
CA ASP A 315 9.23 23.75 15.75
C ASP A 315 9.39 24.34 14.33
N TYR A 316 9.57 23.48 13.33
CA TYR A 316 9.72 23.78 11.93
C TYR A 316 8.80 22.99 10.98
N PHE A 317 7.82 22.20 11.48
CA PHE A 317 6.88 21.46 10.62
C PHE A 317 5.49 22.07 10.34
N PRO A 318 5.18 23.33 10.74
CA PRO A 318 4.10 24.08 10.11
C PRO A 318 4.54 24.94 8.93
N SER A 319 5.84 24.99 8.59
CA SER A 319 6.34 25.96 7.60
C SER A 319 7.50 25.50 6.69
N LYS A 320 7.98 24.25 6.77
CA LYS A 320 9.18 23.84 6.00
C LYS A 320 9.01 23.51 4.52
N LEU A 321 7.78 23.31 4.06
CA LEU A 321 7.52 23.43 2.62
C LEU A 321 7.11 24.86 2.24
N SER A 322 6.90 25.71 3.23
CA SER A 322 6.48 27.09 3.09
C SER A 322 7.66 28.05 3.35
N GLY A 323 8.68 28.01 2.49
CA GLY A 323 9.77 28.98 2.55
C GLY A 323 11.12 28.44 2.08
N SER A 324 11.52 28.87 0.88
CA SER A 324 12.91 29.10 0.44
C SER A 324 13.99 28.01 0.48
N ASN A 325 13.81 26.85 1.13
CA ASN A 325 14.93 25.89 1.30
C ASN A 325 15.03 24.81 0.22
N PHE A 326 13.98 24.51 -0.55
CA PHE A 326 14.09 23.52 -1.64
C PHE A 326 14.38 24.18 -2.98
N SER A 327 15.37 23.68 -3.70
CA SER A 327 15.67 24.10 -5.08
C SER A 327 15.84 22.90 -6.00
N ILE A 328 15.37 23.04 -7.23
CA ILE A 328 15.59 22.07 -8.30
C ILE A 328 16.50 22.74 -9.32
N LYS A 329 17.64 22.12 -9.61
CA LYS A 329 18.57 22.60 -10.64
C LYS A 329 18.98 21.47 -11.57
N LYS A 330 19.42 21.83 -12.78
CA LYS A 330 20.09 20.87 -13.67
C LYS A 330 21.51 20.63 -13.15
N ALA A 331 21.96 19.38 -13.11
CA ALA A 331 23.34 19.06 -12.75
C ALA A 331 24.31 19.65 -13.78
N THR A 332 25.45 20.18 -13.32
CA THR A 332 26.54 20.61 -14.20
C THR A 332 27.45 19.43 -14.58
N ALA A 333 28.37 19.65 -15.52
CA ALA A 333 29.36 18.64 -15.91
C ALA A 333 30.22 18.21 -14.71
N ASP A 334 30.74 19.17 -13.94
CA ASP A 334 31.59 18.90 -12.76
C ASP A 334 30.83 18.20 -11.63
N GLU A 335 29.53 18.49 -11.46
CA GLU A 335 28.70 17.84 -10.45
C GLU A 335 28.38 16.38 -10.82
N SER A 336 28.35 16.05 -12.11
CA SER A 336 28.00 14.70 -12.60
C SER A 336 28.98 13.63 -12.12
N ASP A 337 30.27 13.98 -11.98
CA ASP A 337 31.32 13.07 -11.54
C ASP A 337 31.23 12.72 -10.05
N ILE A 338 30.71 13.65 -9.24
CA ILE A 338 30.54 13.47 -7.79
C ILE A 338 29.17 12.88 -7.41
N LEU A 339 28.18 12.81 -8.32
CA LEU A 339 26.85 12.23 -7.99
C LEU A 339 26.92 10.81 -7.43
N SER A 340 27.92 10.04 -7.85
CA SER A 340 28.16 8.69 -7.34
C SER A 340 28.50 8.64 -5.85
N SER A 341 29.06 9.70 -5.25
CA SER A 341 29.31 9.71 -3.79
C SER A 341 28.02 9.90 -2.98
N PHE A 342 26.97 10.44 -3.59
CA PHE A 342 25.72 10.78 -2.90
C PHE A 342 24.57 9.81 -3.18
N PHE A 343 24.47 9.30 -4.42
CA PHE A 343 23.28 8.55 -4.88
C PHE A 343 23.56 7.09 -5.28
N LEU A 344 24.81 6.64 -5.22
CA LEU A 344 25.17 5.24 -5.48
C LEU A 344 24.63 4.33 -4.39
N LYS A 345 23.86 3.30 -4.77
CA LYS A 345 23.30 2.29 -3.86
C LYS A 345 24.27 1.11 -3.69
N HIS A 346 25.44 1.39 -3.12
CA HIS A 346 26.46 0.36 -2.89
C HIS A 346 25.94 -0.81 -2.02
N GLY A 347 25.09 -0.51 -1.02
CA GLY A 347 24.46 -1.52 -0.17
C GLY A 347 23.53 -2.49 -0.91
N ASP A 348 23.00 -2.08 -2.06
CA ASP A 348 22.14 -2.89 -2.92
C ASP A 348 22.92 -3.55 -4.08
N GLY A 349 24.25 -3.48 -4.04
CA GLY A 349 25.14 -4.06 -5.05
C GLY A 349 25.38 -3.21 -6.30
N GLU A 350 24.99 -1.92 -6.30
CA GLU A 350 25.24 -1.03 -7.43
C GLU A 350 26.74 -0.72 -7.58
N LYS A 351 27.31 -1.03 -8.75
CA LYS A 351 28.70 -0.68 -9.06
C LYS A 351 28.80 0.74 -9.57
N LYS A 352 29.83 1.46 -9.14
CA LYS A 352 30.11 2.84 -9.59
C LYS A 352 30.14 2.97 -11.12
N ASN A 353 30.77 2.00 -11.81
CA ASN A 353 30.84 2.00 -13.28
C ASN A 353 29.45 1.91 -13.94
N ASP A 354 28.54 1.11 -13.37
CA ASP A 354 27.19 0.95 -13.91
C ASP A 354 26.38 2.25 -13.73
N PHE A 355 26.53 2.92 -12.58
CA PHE A 355 25.94 4.24 -12.33
C PHE A 355 26.47 5.32 -13.28
N SER A 356 27.79 5.38 -13.51
CA SER A 356 28.40 6.29 -14.47
C SER A 356 27.96 6.03 -15.91
N ILE A 357 27.77 4.76 -16.30
CA ILE A 357 27.20 4.40 -17.61
C ILE A 357 25.77 4.91 -17.73
N CYS A 358 24.94 4.80 -16.68
CA CYS A 358 23.57 5.33 -16.67
C CYS A 358 23.55 6.85 -16.87
N ILE A 359 24.39 7.60 -16.15
CA ILE A 359 24.55 9.06 -16.35
C ILE A 359 24.96 9.39 -17.78
N SER A 360 25.99 8.71 -18.29
CA SER A 360 26.50 8.91 -19.65
C SER A 360 25.44 8.63 -20.71
N LEU A 361 24.61 7.61 -20.49
CA LEU A 361 23.49 7.26 -21.37
C LEU A 361 22.42 8.36 -21.39
N ILE A 362 22.09 8.96 -20.23
CA ILE A 362 21.15 10.08 -20.17
C ILE A 362 21.70 11.26 -20.95
N LEU A 363 22.95 11.67 -20.68
CA LEU A 363 23.58 12.83 -21.33
C LEU A 363 23.74 12.63 -22.84
N LYS A 364 24.12 11.43 -23.30
CA LYS A 364 24.26 11.09 -24.73
C LYS A 364 22.94 11.23 -25.49
N ASN A 365 21.80 10.95 -24.84
CA ASN A 365 20.47 11.11 -25.44
C ASN A 365 19.91 12.52 -25.20
N THR A 366 20.77 13.53 -24.98
CA THR A 366 20.37 14.92 -24.67
C THR A 366 19.41 15.02 -23.48
N GLY A 367 19.49 14.05 -22.56
CA GLY A 367 18.67 13.96 -21.37
C GLY A 367 18.99 15.03 -20.33
N THR A 368 18.16 15.10 -19.30
CA THR A 368 18.30 16.03 -18.19
C THR A 368 18.54 15.28 -16.90
N LEU A 369 19.56 15.71 -16.15
CA LEU A 369 19.80 15.34 -14.76
C LEU A 369 19.33 16.49 -13.87
N LEU A 370 18.36 16.23 -13.01
CA LEU A 370 17.81 17.18 -12.04
C LEU A 370 18.28 16.81 -10.64
N LEU A 371 18.84 17.79 -9.93
CA LEU A 371 19.19 17.70 -8.52
C LEU A 371 18.15 18.44 -7.70
N ILE A 372 17.66 17.77 -6.68
CA ILE A 372 16.77 18.33 -5.67
C ILE A 372 17.63 18.61 -4.45
N ASN A 373 17.70 19.88 -4.04
CA ASN A 373 18.47 20.32 -2.90
C ASN A 373 17.54 20.82 -1.79
N GLU A 374 17.93 20.57 -0.54
CA GLU A 374 17.37 21.18 0.67
C GLU A 374 18.47 22.00 1.34
N GLY A 375 18.40 23.32 1.23
CA GLY A 375 19.51 24.21 1.53
C GLY A 375 20.72 23.86 0.66
N ASN A 376 21.81 23.43 1.30
CA ASN A 376 23.04 23.01 0.63
C ASN A 376 23.13 21.49 0.42
N ASP A 377 22.20 20.70 0.96
CA ASP A 377 22.23 19.24 0.88
C ASP A 377 21.51 18.73 -0.37
N GLN A 378 22.15 17.83 -1.12
CA GLN A 378 21.52 17.13 -2.23
C GLN A 378 20.69 15.95 -1.71
N VAL A 379 19.37 16.02 -1.90
CA VAL A 379 18.40 15.10 -1.32
C VAL A 379 17.70 14.22 -2.36
N GLY A 380 17.77 14.57 -3.64
CA GLY A 380 17.21 13.76 -4.73
C GLY A 380 17.91 13.95 -6.07
N LEU A 381 17.80 12.92 -6.92
CA LEU A 381 18.36 12.89 -8.27
C LEU A 381 17.34 12.26 -9.23
N VAL A 382 17.01 12.98 -10.30
CA VAL A 382 16.14 12.48 -11.38
C VAL A 382 16.87 12.62 -12.71
N GLY A 383 17.09 11.50 -13.37
CA GLY A 383 17.68 11.43 -14.70
C GLY A 383 16.67 10.91 -15.71
N HIS A 384 16.37 11.71 -16.73
CA HIS A 384 15.42 11.33 -17.77
C HIS A 384 15.82 11.85 -19.15
N TYR A 385 15.32 11.19 -20.20
CA TYR A 385 15.44 11.65 -21.59
C TYR A 385 14.22 11.21 -22.40
N ASP A 386 13.91 11.95 -23.45
CA ASP A 386 12.83 11.61 -24.35
C ASP A 386 13.33 10.64 -25.42
N LYS A 387 12.54 9.60 -25.69
CA LYS A 387 12.77 8.68 -26.80
C LYS A 387 11.44 8.33 -27.44
N ASP A 388 11.30 8.67 -28.72
CA ASP A 388 10.07 8.46 -29.48
C ASP A 388 8.85 9.04 -28.72
N ASN A 389 7.85 8.21 -28.43
CA ASN A 389 6.64 8.56 -27.67
C ASN A 389 6.77 8.28 -26.15
N MET A 390 8.00 8.16 -25.64
CA MET A 390 8.27 7.74 -24.27
C MET A 390 9.21 8.73 -23.56
N VAL A 391 9.00 8.89 -22.25
CA VAL A 391 9.97 9.47 -21.33
C VAL A 391 10.70 8.32 -20.64
N MET A 392 11.99 8.18 -20.92
CA MET A 392 12.85 7.19 -20.27
C MET A 392 13.43 7.79 -19.00
N VAL A 393 13.29 7.09 -17.87
CA VAL A 393 13.78 7.54 -16.55
C VAL A 393 14.74 6.50 -15.98
N PRO A 394 16.03 6.53 -16.34
CA PRO A 394 17.01 5.58 -15.81
C PRO A 394 17.38 5.81 -14.35
N LEU A 395 17.19 7.02 -13.83
CA LEU A 395 17.51 7.38 -12.45
C LEU A 395 16.34 8.12 -11.81
N LEU A 396 15.84 7.57 -10.71
CA LEU A 396 14.83 8.19 -9.85
C LEU A 396 15.19 7.86 -8.40
N ARG A 397 16.09 8.67 -7.81
CA ARG A 397 16.73 8.39 -6.53
C ARG A 397 16.43 9.47 -5.50
N THR A 398 16.31 9.04 -4.26
CA THR A 398 16.18 9.92 -3.10
C THR A 398 17.14 9.48 -2.00
N LYS A 399 17.69 10.46 -1.26
CA LYS A 399 18.50 10.19 -0.06
C LYS A 399 17.60 9.67 1.06
N GLN A 400 18.14 8.86 1.96
CA GLN A 400 17.36 8.27 3.04
C GLN A 400 17.23 9.25 4.21
N TYR A 401 16.09 9.93 4.29
CA TYR A 401 15.73 10.83 5.38
C TYR A 401 14.20 11.04 5.44
N ASN A 402 13.70 11.84 6.39
CA ASN A 402 12.28 11.95 6.71
C ASN A 402 11.37 12.40 5.55
N LEU A 403 11.82 13.28 4.65
CA LEU A 403 11.01 13.78 3.52
C LEU A 403 11.16 12.97 2.22
N ARG A 404 11.87 11.84 2.28
CA ARG A 404 12.17 10.99 1.12
C ARG A 404 10.93 10.65 0.28
N GLN A 405 9.86 10.18 0.93
CA GLN A 405 8.65 9.75 0.25
C GLN A 405 7.95 10.92 -0.45
N THR A 406 7.86 12.06 0.23
CA THR A 406 7.28 13.29 -0.34
C THR A 406 8.04 13.76 -1.57
N ILE A 407 9.38 13.75 -1.53
CA ILE A 407 10.21 14.10 -2.69
C ILE A 407 10.02 13.10 -3.82
N PHE A 408 9.94 11.80 -3.51
CA PHE A 408 9.73 10.77 -4.52
C PHE A 408 8.36 10.90 -5.20
N MET A 409 7.30 11.13 -4.42
CA MET A 409 5.96 11.43 -4.93
C MET A 409 5.97 12.66 -5.84
N GLN A 410 6.63 13.73 -5.40
CA GLN A 410 6.75 14.98 -6.16
C GLN A 410 7.50 14.77 -7.48
N ASN A 411 8.65 14.10 -7.45
CA ASN A 411 9.42 13.79 -8.64
C ASN A 411 8.62 12.92 -9.62
N THR A 412 7.84 11.96 -9.11
CA THR A 412 6.96 11.11 -9.92
C THR A 412 5.87 11.95 -10.59
N TYR A 413 5.22 12.84 -9.84
CA TYR A 413 4.20 13.75 -10.37
C TYR A 413 4.77 14.72 -11.42
N ASP A 414 5.97 15.25 -11.19
CA ASP A 414 6.66 16.13 -12.13
C ASP A 414 7.03 15.41 -13.43
N LEU A 415 7.45 14.14 -13.36
CA LEU A 415 7.68 13.30 -14.54
C LEU A 415 6.40 13.08 -15.35
N ILE A 416 5.26 12.88 -14.68
CA ILE A 416 3.96 12.75 -15.35
C ILE A 416 3.57 14.06 -16.04
N ASN A 417 3.69 15.19 -15.35
CA ASN A 417 3.41 16.50 -15.94
C ASN A 417 4.38 16.85 -17.07
N HIS A 418 5.63 16.39 -16.99
CA HIS A 418 6.60 16.51 -18.07
C HIS A 418 6.12 15.74 -19.31
N ALA A 419 5.72 14.48 -19.16
CA ALA A 419 5.18 13.67 -20.24
C ALA A 419 3.92 14.31 -20.88
N ILE A 420 2.99 14.81 -20.05
CA ILE A 420 1.79 15.53 -20.52
C ILE A 420 2.17 16.74 -21.36
N LYS A 421 3.05 17.62 -20.86
CA LYS A 421 3.49 18.84 -21.56
C LYS A 421 4.23 18.55 -22.86
N ARG A 422 4.97 17.44 -22.92
CA ARG A 422 5.72 16.98 -24.10
C ARG A 422 4.88 16.09 -25.03
N ASN A 423 3.61 15.87 -24.70
CA ASN A 423 2.69 14.98 -25.42
C ASN A 423 3.28 13.57 -25.65
N LYS A 424 3.88 13.00 -24.60
CA LYS A 424 4.40 11.63 -24.57
C LYS A 424 3.36 10.71 -23.95
N GLU A 425 3.13 9.56 -24.57
CA GLU A 425 2.11 8.61 -24.10
C GLU A 425 2.63 7.63 -23.04
N PHE A 426 3.94 7.49 -22.88
CA PHE A 426 4.51 6.57 -21.89
C PHE A 426 5.64 7.16 -21.06
N ILE A 427 5.75 6.68 -19.82
CA ILE A 427 6.92 6.89 -18.96
C ILE A 427 7.45 5.51 -18.59
N ILE A 428 8.75 5.29 -18.77
CA ILE A 428 9.41 4.04 -18.38
C ILE A 428 10.50 4.35 -17.36
N VAL A 429 10.27 3.94 -16.12
CA VAL A 429 11.28 3.98 -15.06
C VAL A 429 12.10 2.70 -15.15
N THR A 430 13.38 2.82 -15.52
CA THR A 430 14.31 1.68 -15.65
C THR A 430 15.33 1.62 -14.52
N ASP A 431 15.12 2.42 -13.47
CA ASP A 431 15.96 2.40 -12.28
C ASP A 431 15.81 1.04 -11.56
N LYS A 432 16.93 0.33 -11.39
CA LYS A 432 16.95 -1.03 -10.83
C LYS A 432 16.95 -1.07 -9.30
N PHE A 433 17.18 0.07 -8.65
CA PHE A 433 17.43 0.15 -7.21
C PHE A 433 16.33 0.94 -6.48
N LEU A 434 15.10 0.86 -6.99
CA LEU A 434 13.92 1.36 -6.31
C LEU A 434 13.61 0.51 -5.08
N THR A 435 13.30 1.16 -3.96
CA THR A 435 12.85 0.45 -2.76
C THR A 435 11.38 -0.01 -2.87
N PRO A 436 10.93 -0.97 -2.05
CA PRO A 436 9.52 -1.41 -2.06
C PRO A 436 8.50 -0.27 -1.89
N ILE A 437 8.84 0.74 -1.08
CA ILE A 437 7.98 1.92 -0.87
C ILE A 437 7.96 2.82 -2.12
N GLU A 438 9.09 3.00 -2.78
CA GLU A 438 9.15 3.76 -4.04
C GLU A 438 8.35 3.05 -5.14
N ILE A 439 8.42 1.72 -5.19
CA ILE A 439 7.58 0.89 -6.05
C ILE A 439 6.10 1.08 -5.74
N SER A 440 5.70 1.02 -4.46
CA SER A 440 4.29 1.21 -4.08
C SER A 440 3.78 2.61 -4.43
N ILE A 441 4.63 3.63 -4.32
CA ILE A 441 4.32 4.99 -4.81
C ILE A 441 4.14 4.97 -6.32
N LEU A 442 5.05 4.38 -7.10
CA LEU A 442 4.87 4.30 -8.56
C LEU A 442 3.55 3.59 -8.92
N GLU A 443 3.24 2.46 -8.30
CA GLU A 443 1.99 1.73 -8.50
C GLU A 443 0.77 2.59 -8.15
N SER A 444 0.82 3.36 -7.06
CA SER A 444 -0.25 4.27 -6.69
C SER A 444 -0.47 5.37 -7.73
N TYR A 445 0.58 5.80 -8.45
CA TYR A 445 0.51 6.73 -9.58
C TYR A 445 0.12 6.08 -10.92
N GLY A 446 -0.19 4.78 -10.93
CA GLY A 446 -0.63 4.04 -12.11
C GLY A 446 0.52 3.53 -12.99
N PHE A 447 1.69 3.30 -12.39
CA PHE A 447 2.75 2.53 -13.04
C PHE A 447 2.52 1.03 -12.84
N TYR A 448 2.91 0.25 -13.84
CA TYR A 448 2.79 -1.20 -13.87
C TYR A 448 4.16 -1.84 -14.05
N PRO A 449 4.37 -3.07 -13.52
CA PRO A 449 5.57 -3.84 -13.82
C PRO A 449 5.76 -4.05 -15.34
N HIS A 450 6.97 -3.80 -15.81
CA HIS A 450 7.40 -3.90 -17.20
C HIS A 450 8.73 -4.65 -17.31
N LYS A 451 9.07 -5.17 -18.50
CA LYS A 451 10.27 -6.00 -18.74
C LYS A 451 11.59 -5.38 -18.23
N LYS A 452 11.67 -4.04 -18.17
CA LYS A 452 12.88 -3.28 -17.79
C LYS A 452 12.67 -2.36 -16.58
N GLY A 453 11.64 -2.58 -15.77
CA GLY A 453 11.31 -1.74 -14.62
C GLY A 453 9.80 -1.50 -14.54
N TYR A 454 9.38 -0.23 -14.56
CA TYR A 454 7.98 0.17 -14.44
C TYR A 454 7.55 1.06 -15.59
N ILE A 455 6.31 0.90 -16.05
CA ILE A 455 5.72 1.66 -17.16
C ILE A 455 4.42 2.33 -16.74
N LYS A 456 4.20 3.57 -17.14
CA LYS A 456 2.92 4.27 -17.03
C LYS A 456 2.45 4.74 -18.39
N GLY A 457 1.16 4.58 -18.68
CA GLY A 457 0.47 5.25 -19.77
C GLY A 457 -0.02 6.64 -19.34
N VAL A 458 0.17 7.64 -20.19
CA VAL A 458 -0.20 9.04 -19.98
C VAL A 458 -1.01 9.51 -21.19
N TYR A 459 -2.34 9.43 -21.09
CA TYR A 459 -3.23 9.67 -22.23
C TYR A 459 -3.92 11.02 -22.08
N ASN A 460 -3.29 12.08 -22.59
CA ASN A 460 -3.86 13.43 -22.57
C ASN A 460 -4.88 13.65 -23.71
N LYS A 461 -5.95 12.85 -23.72
CA LYS A 461 -6.98 12.83 -24.77
C LYS A 461 -8.37 12.66 -24.15
N ILE A 462 -9.39 13.03 -24.92
CA ILE A 462 -10.79 12.77 -24.62
C ILE A 462 -11.28 11.75 -25.65
N CYS A 463 -11.85 10.64 -25.20
CA CYS A 463 -12.21 9.50 -26.04
C CYS A 463 -13.68 9.12 -25.83
N PRO A 464 -14.49 8.95 -26.88
CA PRO A 464 -15.80 8.30 -26.76
C PRO A 464 -15.65 6.87 -26.24
N ILE A 465 -16.57 6.41 -25.37
CA ILE A 465 -16.54 5.04 -24.84
C ILE A 465 -16.52 3.98 -25.95
N GLN A 466 -17.18 4.26 -27.08
CA GLN A 466 -17.27 3.36 -28.23
C GLN A 466 -15.91 3.12 -28.92
N ASN A 467 -15.02 4.12 -28.88
CA ASN A 467 -13.69 4.06 -29.52
C ASN A 467 -12.57 3.70 -28.53
N LEU A 468 -12.92 3.48 -27.25
CA LEU A 468 -11.95 3.32 -26.18
C LEU A 468 -11.03 2.11 -26.40
N GLU A 469 -11.56 1.00 -26.91
CA GLU A 469 -10.75 -0.21 -27.15
C GLU A 469 -9.73 0.01 -28.27
N SER A 470 -10.12 0.65 -29.38
CA SER A 470 -9.20 0.94 -30.48
C SER A 470 -8.13 1.95 -30.09
N GLU A 471 -8.52 3.01 -29.38
CA GLU A 471 -7.62 4.08 -28.91
C GLU A 471 -6.60 3.58 -27.87
N LEU A 472 -6.99 2.60 -27.04
CA LEU A 472 -6.12 2.03 -26.01
C LEU A 472 -5.38 0.76 -26.45
N SER A 473 -5.50 0.37 -27.73
CA SER A 473 -4.86 -0.85 -28.24
C SER A 473 -3.34 -0.86 -28.03
N ASP A 474 -2.67 0.27 -28.28
CA ASP A 474 -1.23 0.42 -28.03
C ASP A 474 -0.90 0.46 -26.54
N ALA A 475 -1.75 1.07 -25.71
CA ALA A 475 -1.61 1.05 -24.25
C ALA A 475 -1.56 -0.39 -23.73
N VAL A 476 -2.48 -1.24 -24.21
CA VAL A 476 -2.59 -2.65 -23.81
C VAL A 476 -1.40 -3.48 -24.26
N LYS A 477 -0.84 -3.22 -25.45
CA LYS A 477 0.38 -3.90 -25.92
C LYS A 477 1.55 -3.65 -24.97
N HIS A 478 1.68 -2.44 -24.47
CA HIS A 478 2.75 -2.04 -23.55
C HIS A 478 2.44 -2.38 -22.09
N ILE A 479 1.16 -2.39 -21.72
CA ILE A 479 0.63 -2.62 -20.38
C ILE A 479 -0.49 -3.69 -20.43
N PRO A 480 -0.12 -4.98 -20.56
CA PRO A 480 -1.10 -6.06 -20.70
C PRO A 480 -2.10 -6.14 -19.53
N GLN A 481 -1.74 -5.63 -18.36
CA GLN A 481 -2.60 -5.56 -17.18
C GLN A 481 -3.89 -4.76 -17.41
N LEU A 482 -3.90 -3.82 -18.37
CA LEU A 482 -5.09 -3.04 -18.73
C LEU A 482 -6.11 -3.85 -19.56
N SER A 483 -5.70 -4.98 -20.17
CA SER A 483 -6.58 -5.80 -21.01
C SER A 483 -7.82 -6.29 -20.25
N LEU A 484 -7.68 -6.67 -18.97
CA LEU A 484 -8.77 -7.16 -18.14
C LEU A 484 -9.88 -6.11 -17.90
N ALA A 485 -9.51 -4.83 -17.86
CA ALA A 485 -10.47 -3.74 -17.74
C ALA A 485 -11.23 -3.52 -19.06
N LEU A 486 -10.57 -3.76 -20.20
CA LEU A 486 -11.14 -3.60 -21.54
C LEU A 486 -12.00 -4.79 -21.99
N THR A 487 -11.58 -6.03 -21.73
CA THR A 487 -12.38 -7.24 -22.07
C THR A 487 -13.73 -7.26 -21.39
N LYS A 488 -13.82 -6.64 -20.21
CA LYS A 488 -15.06 -6.51 -19.45
C LYS A 488 -16.13 -5.70 -20.18
N PHE A 489 -15.80 -4.81 -21.11
CA PHE A 489 -16.81 -4.07 -21.89
C PHE A 489 -17.55 -4.92 -22.94
N LYS A 490 -17.11 -6.16 -23.20
CA LYS A 490 -17.70 -7.07 -24.20
C LYS A 490 -18.79 -7.99 -23.65
N ASP A 491 -18.80 -8.22 -22.34
CA ASP A 491 -19.84 -9.00 -21.66
C ASP A 491 -21.04 -8.07 -21.34
N GLU A 492 -22.27 -8.61 -21.28
CA GLU A 492 -23.49 -7.89 -20.84
C GLU A 492 -23.36 -7.41 -19.38
N LEU A 493 -22.50 -6.42 -19.14
CA LEU A 493 -22.24 -5.86 -17.83
C LEU A 493 -23.37 -4.94 -17.41
N SER A 494 -23.59 -4.89 -16.10
CA SER A 494 -24.42 -3.83 -15.51
C SER A 494 -23.78 -2.46 -15.75
N GLU A 495 -24.63 -1.44 -15.89
CA GLU A 495 -24.25 -0.03 -16.04
C GLU A 495 -23.24 0.42 -14.95
N THR A 496 -23.41 -0.08 -13.72
CA THR A 496 -22.49 0.20 -12.60
C THR A 496 -21.08 -0.35 -12.84
N ALA A 497 -20.94 -1.54 -13.45
CA ALA A 497 -19.64 -2.12 -13.74
C ALA A 497 -18.92 -1.35 -14.86
N ILE A 498 -19.66 -0.87 -15.86
CA ILE A 498 -19.13 0.02 -16.90
C ILE A 498 -18.60 1.33 -16.28
N ILE A 499 -19.40 1.99 -15.43
CA ILE A 499 -19.00 3.21 -14.71
C ILE A 499 -17.69 2.99 -13.92
N LEU A 500 -17.58 1.90 -13.15
CA LEU A 500 -16.41 1.60 -12.34
C LEU A 500 -15.17 1.30 -13.19
N ASN A 501 -15.31 0.52 -14.28
CA ASN A 501 -14.19 0.20 -15.17
C ASN A 501 -13.69 1.45 -15.90
N THR A 502 -14.59 2.29 -16.40
CA THR A 502 -14.22 3.54 -17.07
C THR A 502 -13.54 4.50 -16.11
N TYR A 503 -14.09 4.67 -14.91
CA TYR A 503 -13.47 5.48 -13.86
C TYR A 503 -12.07 4.98 -13.49
N PHE A 504 -11.89 3.66 -13.38
CA PHE A 504 -10.58 3.04 -13.15
C PHE A 504 -9.60 3.36 -14.28
N LEU A 505 -10.01 3.17 -15.54
CA LEU A 505 -9.16 3.44 -16.71
C LEU A 505 -8.71 4.91 -16.78
N GLU A 506 -9.62 5.86 -16.56
CA GLU A 506 -9.28 7.29 -16.51
C GLU A 506 -8.19 7.60 -15.46
N ARG A 507 -8.25 6.96 -14.29
CA ARG A 507 -7.26 7.18 -13.24
C ARG A 507 -5.91 6.53 -13.54
N GLN A 508 -5.90 5.32 -14.12
CA GLN A 508 -4.66 4.63 -14.47
C GLN A 508 -3.93 5.34 -15.62
N LEU A 509 -4.68 5.82 -16.60
CA LEU A 509 -4.19 6.51 -17.79
C LEU A 509 -4.29 8.03 -17.70
N TRP A 510 -4.39 8.57 -16.48
CA TRP A 510 -4.55 10.00 -16.22
C TRP A 510 -3.57 10.84 -17.07
N PRO A 511 -4.06 11.90 -17.76
CA PRO A 511 -5.32 12.61 -17.53
C PRO A 511 -6.52 12.23 -18.43
N LEU A 512 -6.53 11.03 -19.02
CA LEU A 512 -7.61 10.52 -19.90
C LEU A 512 -9.01 10.88 -19.42
N LYS A 513 -9.87 11.32 -20.36
CA LYS A 513 -11.32 11.42 -20.15
C LYS A 513 -12.06 10.58 -21.18
N VAL A 514 -13.06 9.87 -20.72
CA VAL A 514 -13.97 9.07 -21.52
C VAL A 514 -15.33 9.76 -21.56
N MET A 515 -15.80 10.11 -22.75
CA MET A 515 -17.11 10.71 -22.96
C MET A 515 -18.17 9.66 -23.28
N ASP A 516 -19.44 10.07 -23.26
CA ASP A 516 -20.61 9.20 -23.42
C ASP A 516 -20.72 8.12 -22.33
N THR A 517 -20.43 8.54 -21.09
CA THR A 517 -20.45 7.70 -19.90
C THR A 517 -21.43 8.23 -18.87
N GLU A 518 -22.07 7.35 -18.11
CA GLU A 518 -22.95 7.71 -16.98
C GLU A 518 -22.22 7.97 -15.66
N ILE A 519 -20.90 8.29 -15.70
CA ILE A 519 -20.14 8.65 -14.50
C ILE A 519 -20.76 9.94 -13.92
N PRO A 520 -21.24 9.94 -12.66
CA PRO A 520 -21.81 11.12 -12.03
C PRO A 520 -20.83 12.31 -12.05
N CYS A 521 -21.35 13.50 -12.34
CA CYS A 521 -20.53 14.72 -12.42
C CYS A 521 -21.14 15.82 -11.53
N PHE A 522 -20.28 16.54 -10.80
CA PHE A 522 -20.69 17.58 -9.87
C PHE A 522 -19.87 18.86 -10.02
N ILE A 523 -20.53 20.01 -9.90
CA ILE A 523 -19.86 21.29 -9.63
C ILE A 523 -19.90 21.51 -8.12
N ILE A 524 -18.75 21.66 -7.48
CA ILE A 524 -18.63 21.84 -6.03
C ILE A 524 -18.00 23.20 -5.71
N PRO A 525 -18.64 24.04 -4.88
CA PRO A 525 -18.09 25.34 -4.52
C PRO A 525 -16.97 25.23 -3.49
N ILE A 526 -15.94 26.07 -3.65
CA ILE A 526 -14.81 26.20 -2.75
C ILE A 526 -14.43 27.67 -2.61
N LYS A 527 -13.94 28.09 -1.43
CA LYS A 527 -13.43 29.47 -1.29
C LYS A 527 -12.10 29.61 -2.04
N PRO A 528 -11.83 30.75 -2.71
CA PRO A 528 -10.61 30.93 -3.50
C PRO A 528 -9.30 30.69 -2.74
N ALA A 529 -9.22 31.07 -1.45
CA ALA A 529 -8.03 30.82 -0.63
C ALA A 529 -7.68 29.31 -0.56
N TYR A 530 -8.66 28.46 -0.28
CA TYR A 530 -8.49 27.00 -0.23
C TYR A 530 -8.26 26.39 -1.61
N ALA A 531 -8.94 26.92 -2.64
CA ALA A 531 -8.72 26.47 -4.01
C ALA A 531 -7.27 26.72 -4.45
N ARG A 532 -6.68 27.84 -4.02
CA ARG A 532 -5.27 28.16 -4.28
C ARG A 532 -4.34 27.18 -3.58
N GLU A 533 -4.58 26.91 -2.30
CA GLU A 533 -3.78 25.96 -1.51
C GLU A 533 -3.88 24.51 -2.01
N LEU A 534 -5.01 24.10 -2.58
CA LEU A 534 -5.21 22.73 -3.09
C LEU A 534 -4.80 22.54 -4.56
N PHE A 535 -4.88 23.59 -5.39
CA PHE A 535 -4.78 23.44 -6.85
C PHE A 535 -3.72 24.34 -7.52
N ASP A 536 -3.24 25.42 -6.89
CA ASP A 536 -2.42 26.43 -7.56
C ASP A 536 -0.95 26.46 -7.10
N ALA A 537 -0.15 25.59 -7.73
CA ALA A 537 1.30 25.54 -7.53
C ALA A 537 2.06 26.82 -7.97
N LYS A 538 1.48 27.66 -8.84
CA LYS A 538 2.14 28.88 -9.34
C LYS A 538 1.93 30.07 -8.40
N ALA A 539 0.72 30.24 -7.88
CA ALA A 539 0.42 31.26 -6.87
C ALA A 539 1.12 30.96 -5.54
N ALA A 540 1.23 29.67 -5.18
CA ALA A 540 2.00 29.17 -4.04
C ALA A 540 3.48 29.62 -4.00
N LYS A 541 4.10 29.85 -5.18
CA LYS A 541 5.49 30.33 -5.31
C LYS A 541 5.65 31.85 -5.15
N GLN A 542 4.56 32.61 -5.21
CA GLN A 542 4.58 34.08 -5.20
C GLN A 542 4.16 34.70 -3.86
N ASP A 543 3.60 33.90 -2.94
CA ASP A 543 3.20 34.40 -1.63
C ASP A 543 4.40 34.51 -0.68
N LEU A 544 4.60 35.71 -0.11
CA LEU A 544 5.59 35.97 0.96
C LEU A 544 5.27 35.18 2.25
N PHE A 545 4.05 34.66 2.38
CA PHE A 545 3.58 33.86 3.50
C PHE A 545 3.11 32.49 3.00
N GLY A 546 4.08 31.67 2.62
CA GLY A 546 4.05 30.21 2.75
C GLY A 546 2.71 29.48 2.57
N SER A 547 2.38 29.11 1.33
CA SER A 547 1.47 27.98 1.08
C SER A 547 2.07 26.66 1.60
N GLN A 548 1.26 25.60 1.83
CA GLN A 548 1.75 24.25 2.16
C GLN A 548 1.84 23.37 0.89
N PRO A 549 3.00 23.26 0.21
CA PRO A 549 3.15 22.43 -0.98
C PRO A 549 2.74 20.96 -0.85
N GLN A 550 2.74 20.38 0.36
CA GLN A 550 2.30 19.00 0.58
C GLN A 550 0.90 18.76 0.02
N LEU A 551 -0.03 19.70 0.23
CA LEU A 551 -1.42 19.56 -0.21
C LEU A 551 -1.60 19.69 -1.73
N ILE A 552 -0.75 20.52 -2.36
CA ILE A 552 -0.70 20.70 -3.82
C ILE A 552 -0.16 19.44 -4.50
N TRP A 553 0.77 18.74 -3.84
CA TRP A 553 1.48 17.58 -4.37
C TRP A 553 0.84 16.25 -3.99
N ASN A 554 0.00 16.27 -2.95
CA ASN A 554 -0.81 15.13 -2.56
C ASN A 554 -1.72 14.73 -3.71
N LYS A 555 -1.54 13.50 -4.18
CA LYS A 555 -2.41 12.91 -5.19
C LYS A 555 -3.86 12.87 -4.72
N GLU A 556 -4.09 12.74 -3.41
CA GLU A 556 -5.39 12.66 -2.76
C GLU A 556 -5.55 13.72 -1.68
N ASN A 557 -6.71 14.37 -1.63
CA ASN A 557 -7.04 15.42 -0.67
C ASN A 557 -8.48 15.23 -0.15
N VAL A 558 -8.84 15.93 0.93
CA VAL A 558 -10.19 15.89 1.52
C VAL A 558 -10.87 17.26 1.55
N TYR A 559 -12.17 17.25 1.32
CA TYR A 559 -13.03 18.42 1.45
C TYR A 559 -14.15 18.15 2.46
N TYR A 560 -14.16 18.92 3.54
CA TYR A 560 -15.14 18.81 4.62
C TYR A 560 -16.38 19.65 4.30
N ARG A 561 -17.55 19.09 4.55
CA ARG A 561 -18.82 19.76 4.30
C ARG A 561 -19.94 19.28 5.20
N ASN A 562 -21.03 20.03 5.18
CA ASN A 562 -22.27 19.66 5.84
C ASN A 562 -22.91 18.47 5.11
N LEU A 563 -23.66 17.65 5.84
CA LEU A 563 -24.38 16.50 5.30
C LEU A 563 -25.41 16.90 4.25
N LYS A 564 -26.10 18.03 4.47
CA LYS A 564 -27.16 18.50 3.59
C LYS A 564 -26.66 19.59 2.63
N PRO A 565 -27.02 19.53 1.33
CA PRO A 565 -27.69 18.41 0.67
C PRO A 565 -26.78 17.18 0.53
N ASN A 566 -27.38 15.97 0.55
CA ASN A 566 -26.67 14.71 0.37
C ASN A 566 -26.89 14.14 -1.03
N ILE A 567 -26.25 14.74 -2.03
CA ILE A 567 -26.48 14.41 -3.45
C ILE A 567 -25.26 13.81 -4.15
N GLU A 568 -24.07 13.97 -3.57
CA GLU A 568 -22.84 13.43 -4.13
C GLU A 568 -22.86 11.90 -4.13
N LYS A 569 -22.28 11.31 -5.16
CA LYS A 569 -22.12 9.86 -5.30
C LYS A 569 -20.70 9.53 -5.67
N PHE A 570 -20.23 8.37 -5.24
CA PHE A 570 -18.95 7.78 -5.65
C PHE A 570 -19.22 6.56 -6.55
N PRO A 571 -18.44 6.34 -7.63
CA PRO A 571 -17.43 7.23 -8.23
C PRO A 571 -18.04 8.45 -8.91
N ALA A 572 -17.29 9.56 -9.00
CA ALA A 572 -17.72 10.76 -9.73
C ALA A 572 -16.58 11.66 -10.19
N ARG A 573 -16.89 12.59 -11.11
CA ARG A 573 -16.02 13.70 -11.51
C ARG A 573 -16.48 15.00 -10.84
N ILE A 574 -15.53 15.83 -10.44
CA ILE A 574 -15.77 17.11 -9.77
C ILE A 574 -15.19 18.23 -10.62
N LEU A 575 -15.96 19.31 -10.78
CA LEU A 575 -15.49 20.62 -11.19
C LEU A 575 -15.53 21.56 -9.97
N TRP A 576 -14.40 22.16 -9.63
CA TRP A 576 -14.30 23.07 -8.49
C TRP A 576 -14.61 24.50 -8.92
N TYR A 577 -15.68 25.07 -8.35
CA TYR A 577 -16.08 26.45 -8.53
C TYR A 577 -15.51 27.33 -7.41
N ALA A 578 -14.57 28.21 -7.73
CA ALA A 578 -14.06 29.19 -6.79
C ALA A 578 -15.07 30.32 -6.59
N SER A 579 -15.58 30.50 -5.37
CA SER A 579 -16.54 31.55 -5.04
C SER A 579 -15.94 32.96 -5.10
N GLN A 580 -16.71 34.02 -4.87
CA GLN A 580 -16.20 35.39 -4.81
C GLN A 580 -15.36 35.63 -3.54
N ASP A 581 -14.22 36.31 -3.65
CA ASP A 581 -13.36 36.75 -2.53
C ASP A 581 -12.88 38.22 -2.63
N GLY A 582 -13.15 38.91 -3.75
CA GLY A 582 -12.80 40.31 -3.97
C GLY A 582 -11.31 40.59 -4.20
N GLN A 583 -10.44 39.58 -4.17
CA GLN A 583 -8.98 39.75 -4.25
C GLN A 583 -8.30 38.88 -5.31
N SER A 584 -8.87 37.71 -5.64
CA SER A 584 -8.25 36.78 -6.58
C SER A 584 -8.70 37.02 -8.03
N SER A 585 -7.77 36.88 -8.97
CA SER A 585 -8.08 36.80 -10.41
C SER A 585 -8.79 35.49 -10.81
N ARG A 586 -8.76 34.46 -9.94
CA ARG A 586 -9.36 33.12 -10.15
C ARG A 586 -10.59 32.90 -9.26
N GLN A 587 -11.43 33.91 -9.12
CA GLN A 587 -12.71 33.85 -8.42
C GLN A 587 -13.88 33.77 -9.41
N MET A 588 -15.07 33.44 -8.91
CA MET A 588 -16.31 33.30 -9.70
C MET A 588 -16.11 32.49 -10.99
N SER A 589 -15.38 31.38 -10.90
CA SER A 589 -14.99 30.57 -12.06
C SER A 589 -14.69 29.13 -11.68
N LEU A 590 -14.74 28.22 -12.66
CA LEU A 590 -14.17 26.89 -12.51
C LEU A 590 -12.66 26.98 -12.63
N VAL A 591 -11.96 26.36 -11.69
CA VAL A 591 -10.50 26.47 -11.55
C VAL A 591 -9.78 25.13 -11.63
N CYS A 592 -10.49 24.02 -11.39
CA CYS A 592 -9.89 22.70 -11.31
C CYS A 592 -10.93 21.61 -11.59
N SER A 593 -10.46 20.47 -12.10
CA SER A 593 -11.21 19.22 -12.15
C SER A 593 -10.56 18.17 -11.26
N SER A 594 -11.33 17.37 -10.53
CA SER A 594 -10.82 16.24 -9.72
C SER A 594 -11.72 15.02 -9.84
N TYR A 595 -11.25 13.91 -9.30
CA TYR A 595 -12.00 12.66 -9.16
C TYR A 595 -12.50 12.53 -7.73
N LEU A 596 -13.79 12.21 -7.52
CA LEU A 596 -14.32 11.86 -6.21
C LEU A 596 -14.10 10.37 -6.00
N ASP A 597 -13.25 10.01 -5.02
CA ASP A 597 -12.82 8.64 -4.73
C ASP A 597 -13.57 7.99 -3.57
N GLU A 598 -14.17 8.79 -2.69
CA GLU A 598 -14.92 8.28 -1.55
C GLU A 598 -15.79 9.37 -0.91
N ILE A 599 -16.87 8.92 -0.27
CA ILE A 599 -17.70 9.76 0.59
C ILE A 599 -17.76 9.11 1.96
N ILE A 600 -17.35 9.84 2.99
CA ILE A 600 -17.30 9.36 4.37
C ILE A 600 -18.20 10.25 5.22
N ILE A 601 -19.06 9.63 6.04
CA ILE A 601 -19.96 10.31 6.97
C ILE A 601 -19.66 9.78 8.37
N GLY A 602 -19.55 10.70 9.35
CA GLY A 602 -19.32 10.34 10.74
C GLY A 602 -19.02 11.55 11.62
N PRO A 603 -18.74 11.33 12.91
CA PRO A 603 -18.55 12.39 13.90
C PRO A 603 -17.42 13.34 13.52
N ALA A 604 -17.65 14.65 13.67
CA ALA A 604 -16.70 15.69 13.26
C ALA A 604 -15.31 15.51 13.86
N LYS A 605 -15.23 15.20 15.17
CA LYS A 605 -13.95 15.01 15.88
C LYS A 605 -13.15 13.82 15.34
N ASP A 606 -13.83 12.71 15.09
CA ASP A 606 -13.19 11.48 14.62
C ASP A 606 -12.73 11.63 13.17
N LEU A 607 -13.58 12.24 12.33
CA LEU A 607 -13.24 12.54 10.95
C LEU A 607 -12.09 13.53 10.85
N PHE A 608 -12.08 14.62 11.63
CA PHE A 608 -10.98 15.56 11.60
C PHE A 608 -9.67 14.92 12.09
N LYS A 609 -9.69 14.23 13.23
CA LYS A 609 -8.50 13.54 13.76
C LYS A 609 -7.89 12.55 12.77
N LYS A 610 -8.71 11.95 11.90
CA LYS A 610 -8.27 10.94 10.93
C LYS A 610 -7.78 11.54 9.61
N TYR A 611 -8.30 12.70 9.20
CA TYR A 611 -8.11 13.24 7.85
C TYR A 611 -7.63 14.71 7.80
N ASP A 612 -7.23 15.30 8.92
CA ASP A 612 -6.73 16.68 9.00
C ASP A 612 -5.58 16.96 8.04
N LYS A 613 -4.61 16.04 7.94
CA LYS A 613 -3.43 16.11 7.09
C LYS A 613 -3.69 16.10 5.57
N PHE A 614 -4.88 15.70 5.14
CA PHE A 614 -5.26 15.65 3.72
C PHE A 614 -6.05 16.89 3.26
N GLY A 615 -6.28 17.85 4.16
CA GLY A 615 -7.10 19.02 3.87
C GLY A 615 -6.44 20.32 4.34
N VAL A 616 -7.01 21.43 3.88
CA VAL A 616 -6.58 22.80 4.23
C VAL A 616 -7.30 23.37 5.46
N TYR A 617 -8.12 22.55 6.11
CA TYR A 617 -9.04 23.01 7.14
C TYR A 617 -8.46 22.77 8.53
N SER A 618 -8.52 23.78 9.40
CA SER A 618 -8.26 23.65 10.83
C SER A 618 -9.52 23.37 11.66
N TRP A 619 -9.34 22.70 12.81
CA TRP A 619 -10.42 22.37 13.75
C TRP A 619 -11.22 23.61 14.18
N ASP A 620 -10.56 24.57 14.83
CA ASP A 620 -11.24 25.69 15.49
C ASP A 620 -11.88 26.66 14.50
N LYS A 621 -11.21 26.91 13.36
CA LYS A 621 -11.70 27.90 12.39
C LYS A 621 -12.76 27.32 11.44
N HIS A 622 -12.76 26.02 11.19
CA HIS A 622 -13.57 25.44 10.11
C HIS A 622 -14.45 24.28 10.58
N ILE A 623 -13.86 23.26 11.18
CA ILE A 623 -14.59 22.01 11.46
C ILE A 623 -15.57 22.18 12.61
N LYS A 624 -15.13 22.83 13.70
CA LYS A 624 -15.99 23.09 14.86
C LYS A 624 -17.20 23.98 14.47
N PRO A 625 -17.04 25.09 13.71
CA PRO A 625 -18.18 25.81 13.14
C PRO A 625 -19.06 24.98 12.21
N LEU A 626 -18.47 24.16 11.33
CA LEU A 626 -19.20 23.27 10.41
C LEU A 626 -20.09 22.28 11.17
N ALA A 627 -19.59 21.76 12.29
CA ALA A 627 -20.27 20.86 13.20
C ALA A 627 -21.18 21.58 14.22
N GLN A 628 -21.39 22.90 14.08
CA GLN A 628 -22.21 23.72 14.99
C GLN A 628 -21.77 23.62 16.46
N ASN A 629 -20.45 23.58 16.69
CA ASN A 629 -19.80 23.40 17.99
C ASN A 629 -20.04 22.06 18.70
N ASP A 630 -20.68 21.09 18.04
CA ASP A 630 -20.85 19.74 18.57
C ASP A 630 -19.83 18.79 17.93
N PRO A 631 -18.79 18.33 18.67
CA PRO A 631 -17.75 17.46 18.13
C PRO A 631 -18.26 16.08 17.69
N TYR A 632 -19.43 15.64 18.15
CA TYR A 632 -20.02 14.35 17.82
C TYR A 632 -21.03 14.44 16.68
N LYS A 633 -21.33 15.65 16.21
CA LYS A 633 -22.23 15.84 15.08
C LYS A 633 -21.61 15.27 13.81
N ASP A 634 -22.41 14.51 13.08
CA ASP A 634 -21.97 13.96 11.80
C ASP A 634 -21.73 15.07 10.77
N ILE A 635 -20.55 15.03 10.17
CA ILE A 635 -20.18 15.80 8.99
C ILE A 635 -19.83 14.84 7.84
N LYS A 636 -19.60 15.40 6.66
CA LYS A 636 -19.24 14.62 5.48
C LYS A 636 -17.88 15.05 4.94
N ILE A 637 -17.06 14.06 4.59
CA ILE A 637 -15.81 14.23 3.84
C ILE A 637 -16.02 13.73 2.41
N LEU A 638 -15.57 14.53 1.45
CA LEU A 638 -15.36 14.12 0.07
C LEU A 638 -13.85 13.88 -0.11
N ARG A 639 -13.43 12.64 -0.33
CA ARG A 639 -12.04 12.31 -0.65
C ARG A 639 -11.88 12.38 -2.17
N PHE A 640 -10.96 13.20 -2.65
CA PHE A 640 -10.77 13.42 -4.07
C PHE A 640 -9.31 13.32 -4.50
N SER A 641 -9.05 12.95 -5.74
CA SER A 641 -7.70 12.79 -6.26
C SER A 641 -7.52 13.37 -7.67
N ASN A 642 -6.26 13.32 -8.13
CA ASN A 642 -5.91 13.56 -9.53
C ASN A 642 -6.39 14.94 -10.02
N SER A 643 -6.19 15.96 -9.19
CA SER A 643 -6.59 17.34 -9.46
C SER A 643 -5.87 17.91 -10.68
N GLU A 644 -6.67 18.45 -11.60
CA GLU A 644 -6.25 19.05 -12.85
C GLU A 644 -6.59 20.54 -12.81
N PRO A 645 -5.65 21.41 -12.40
CA PRO A 645 -5.87 22.84 -12.46
C PRO A 645 -6.07 23.26 -13.91
N PHE A 646 -7.06 24.13 -14.12
CA PHE A 646 -7.36 24.69 -15.43
C PHE A 646 -6.34 25.76 -15.79
N GLU A 647 -5.98 25.85 -17.07
CA GLU A 647 -5.14 26.94 -17.56
C GLU A 647 -6.01 28.16 -17.87
N ASN A 648 -7.22 27.91 -18.37
CA ASN A 648 -8.22 28.92 -18.66
C ASN A 648 -9.32 28.88 -17.60
N VAL A 649 -9.59 30.00 -16.93
CA VAL A 649 -10.71 30.07 -15.98
C VAL A 649 -12.04 30.06 -16.73
N VAL A 650 -12.98 29.19 -16.33
CA VAL A 650 -14.33 29.17 -16.92
C VAL A 650 -15.22 30.09 -16.10
N THR A 651 -15.52 31.29 -16.61
CA THR A 651 -16.21 32.33 -15.84
C THR A 651 -17.65 31.95 -15.49
N TYR A 652 -18.17 32.48 -14.38
CA TYR A 652 -19.56 32.27 -13.95
C TYR A 652 -20.57 32.53 -15.08
N LYS A 653 -20.40 33.61 -15.85
CA LYS A 653 -21.24 33.91 -17.02
C LYS A 653 -21.24 32.75 -18.02
N LYS A 654 -20.06 32.23 -18.38
CA LYS A 654 -19.93 31.14 -19.33
C LYS A 654 -20.53 29.84 -18.80
N ILE A 655 -20.36 29.54 -17.51
CA ILE A 655 -20.99 28.37 -16.88
C ILE A 655 -22.52 28.46 -17.01
N LYS A 656 -23.12 29.62 -16.69
CA LYS A 656 -24.58 29.83 -16.76
C LYS A 656 -25.11 29.70 -18.19
N GLU A 657 -24.37 30.21 -19.18
CA GLU A 657 -24.70 30.03 -20.60
C GLU A 657 -24.77 28.56 -21.00
N ILE A 658 -23.77 27.75 -20.57
CA ILE A 658 -23.70 26.31 -20.88
C ILE A 658 -24.78 25.53 -20.14
N LEU A 659 -25.02 25.81 -18.85
CA LEU A 659 -26.11 25.16 -18.11
C LEU A 659 -27.45 25.42 -18.79
N LYS A 660 -27.71 26.66 -19.23
CA LYS A 660 -28.93 27.02 -19.95
C LYS A 660 -29.03 26.32 -21.31
N SER A 661 -27.96 26.28 -22.10
CA SER A 661 -27.98 25.64 -23.42
C SER A 661 -28.20 24.13 -23.36
N ARG A 662 -27.76 23.49 -22.25
CA ARG A 662 -27.92 22.05 -22.00
C ARG A 662 -29.21 21.68 -21.24
N GLY A 663 -30.07 22.65 -20.93
CA GLY A 663 -31.30 22.42 -20.16
C GLY A 663 -31.05 21.99 -18.71
N GLU A 664 -29.86 22.28 -18.18
CA GLU A 664 -29.49 22.00 -16.78
C GLU A 664 -30.14 23.03 -15.83
N LYS A 665 -30.24 22.66 -14.56
CA LYS A 665 -30.81 23.56 -13.54
C LYS A 665 -29.95 24.80 -13.35
N ASP A 666 -30.59 25.95 -13.31
CA ASP A 666 -29.92 27.19 -12.94
C ASP A 666 -29.45 27.15 -11.47
N ASN A 667 -28.26 27.68 -11.20
CA ASN A 667 -27.67 27.64 -9.85
C ASN A 667 -26.72 28.81 -9.59
N ASN A 668 -26.52 29.12 -8.30
CA ASN A 668 -25.56 30.12 -7.82
C ASN A 668 -24.38 29.49 -7.07
N PHE A 669 -24.29 28.16 -7.08
CA PHE A 669 -23.25 27.32 -6.48
C PHE A 669 -23.07 27.56 -4.98
N GLN A 670 -24.16 27.74 -4.23
CA GLN A 670 -24.12 27.76 -2.76
C GLN A 670 -23.97 26.36 -2.15
N SER A 671 -24.26 25.32 -2.94
CA SER A 671 -24.06 23.91 -2.62
C SER A 671 -23.75 23.16 -3.93
N PRO A 672 -23.36 21.88 -3.88
CA PRO A 672 -23.06 21.14 -5.09
C PRO A 672 -24.23 21.10 -6.06
N LEU A 673 -23.90 21.12 -7.34
CA LEU A 673 -24.83 20.92 -8.43
C LEU A 673 -24.44 19.63 -9.16
N ARG A 674 -25.37 18.69 -9.28
CA ARG A 674 -25.22 17.56 -10.21
C ARG A 674 -25.44 18.07 -11.64
N ILE A 675 -24.55 17.68 -12.55
CA ILE A 675 -24.63 17.98 -13.99
C ILE A 675 -24.50 16.68 -14.79
N THR A 676 -24.92 16.71 -16.05
CA THR A 676 -24.69 15.61 -17.00
C THR A 676 -23.22 15.48 -17.38
N ALA A 677 -22.83 14.28 -17.85
CA ALA A 677 -21.46 14.02 -18.31
C ALA A 677 -21.09 14.88 -19.53
N SER A 678 -22.03 15.14 -20.45
CA SER A 678 -21.80 16.04 -21.59
C SER A 678 -21.50 17.48 -21.16
N THR A 679 -22.26 18.00 -20.18
CA THR A 679 -22.00 19.34 -19.60
C THR A 679 -20.64 19.39 -18.93
N TYR A 680 -20.25 18.33 -18.21
CA TYR A 680 -18.92 18.23 -17.60
C TYR A 680 -17.81 18.27 -18.65
N ILE A 681 -17.90 17.47 -19.71
CA ILE A 681 -16.87 17.39 -20.77
C ILE A 681 -16.70 18.75 -21.46
N GLU A 682 -17.79 19.44 -21.78
CA GLU A 682 -17.73 20.77 -22.40
C GLU A 682 -17.01 21.79 -21.50
N LEU A 683 -17.37 21.85 -20.22
CA LEU A 683 -16.72 22.74 -19.25
C LEU A 683 -15.25 22.37 -19.01
N TYR A 684 -14.93 21.08 -18.93
CA TYR A 684 -13.57 20.57 -18.81
C TYR A 684 -12.71 20.96 -20.02
N CYS A 685 -13.23 20.80 -21.24
CA CYS A 685 -12.54 21.18 -22.47
C CYS A 685 -12.18 22.66 -22.48
N ILE A 686 -13.14 23.54 -22.12
CA ILE A 686 -12.90 24.98 -22.03
C ILE A 686 -11.80 25.27 -20.99
N GLY A 687 -11.90 24.68 -19.81
CA GLY A 687 -10.92 24.87 -18.73
C GLY A 687 -9.50 24.42 -19.09
N LYS A 688 -9.39 23.30 -19.83
CA LYS A 688 -8.12 22.75 -20.31
C LYS A 688 -7.63 23.35 -21.63
N GLY A 689 -8.43 24.18 -22.31
CA GLY A 689 -8.10 24.71 -23.63
C GLY A 689 -8.10 23.65 -24.75
N ILE A 690 -8.82 22.55 -24.56
CA ILE A 690 -8.94 21.46 -25.54
C ILE A 690 -10.12 21.78 -26.47
N LYS A 691 -9.90 21.67 -27.80
CA LYS A 691 -10.99 21.72 -28.77
C LYS A 691 -11.58 20.30 -28.92
N LEU A 692 -12.89 20.17 -28.76
CA LEU A 692 -13.59 18.96 -29.19
C LEU A 692 -13.55 18.93 -30.71
N ASN A 693 -12.93 17.89 -31.28
CA ASN A 693 -13.15 17.58 -32.68
C ASN A 693 -14.59 17.07 -32.77
N ASN A 694 -15.51 17.96 -33.16
CA ASN A 694 -16.83 17.55 -33.59
C ASN A 694 -16.62 16.86 -34.96
N GLU A 695 -16.59 15.53 -34.97
CA GLU A 695 -16.99 14.77 -36.14
C GLU A 695 -18.48 14.47 -36.05
#